data_AF-G8TGJ5-F1
#
_entry.id   AF-G8TGJ5-F1
#
_cell.length_a   1.000
_cell.length_b   1.000
_cell.length_c   1.000
_cell.angle_alpha   90.00
_cell.angle_beta   90.00
_cell.angle_gamma   90.00
#
_symmetry.space_group_name_H-M   'P 1'
#
loop_
_entity.id
_entity.type
_entity.pdbx_description
1 polymer ?
#
loop_
_entity_poly.entity_id
_entity_poly.type
_entity_poly.pdbx_seq_one_letter_code
_entity_poly.pdbx_strand_id
1 'polypeptide(L)'
;MTNSSDHSFNDLYNTLMEYNFLKPAVPAFGKEPALDKVRSLVNAGGLQLPAQFRTAYSDPLEHRLTGLFERLKAGDSDWVNTLESLTGSVYQQMPGKMTADLHRFLAVISNFYRSFLDSSKRVRLNLPLLEVLPPLAVFQSDPQNGPFTITVEQVKSMIGGCVGVVSLPATFAGHPFLYGSLAHETGGHDVLHANPKLLPEIRKGVYSLFTGNSDWQGVLWDYWMDEVASDVYGLLNIGPSFGVNLAALLAVFIGQFAKQPPKSPLLRTYSGSDGQGYMDDHPTDILRLALAQGVIGALKGLTPAIANRYIAQLDELATICAPAASTVELEGFARVKSGKTVNFNNSVPLDQMQLAARKVGNYIATAAFDALAGHSIQDIETWDDADESAASHIASSLLAGNPVNGAGDDAQIIAGMTLALLQQPGNYQKFNELVNAALDDSFNHDPYWALPSGKNFILRSTRKLPAAASGIDPYAERIIDYNPLDADFNLMFNLGIVTSHAIKPIPWPNKSNTPQIVNFTPVQGAPLPKCDCVLITWTAAEANAMAAALTPGYVAMPPTGHTGNHVWYKYTHKFSEYVPGLTGHSPSMQSQDLGKYFLISLNGKKVLCFKSSLHLARDGQSMPVKDLFKQIAKETGASLIITTGTACAIGSKFILGDAVIATTVRFDCMGRFKNESFNGKTFNSNFKFNNGSIMARTNGKLIGANASQLPASNRAPKIFYGDTVLGEPNVVVTTDIFAYDDATNHYGLQGLGSMVEMDDAVLALACEELGSKAPHWLSIRNASDPQVSATFDKDQAAKIYEKYGYWTSLTSVIASWACVLEMQ
;
A
#
# COMPACT_ATOMS: atom_id res chain seq x y z
N MET A 1 19.27 -40.86 5.93
CA MET A 1 19.62 -40.54 7.33
C MET A 1 18.31 -40.47 8.10
N THR A 2 17.80 -41.59 8.62
CA THR A 2 16.39 -41.74 9.05
C THR A 2 16.26 -42.07 10.55
N ASN A 3 17.06 -41.44 11.41
CA ASN A 3 17.01 -41.65 12.88
C ASN A 3 17.29 -40.34 13.68
N SER A 4 17.24 -39.15 13.07
CA SER A 4 17.65 -37.89 13.73
C SER A 4 16.53 -36.89 14.02
N SER A 5 15.31 -37.10 13.49
CA SER A 5 14.19 -36.16 13.60
C SER A 5 13.48 -36.25 14.95
N ASP A 6 13.17 -37.47 15.45
CA ASP A 6 12.53 -37.71 16.76
C ASP A 6 13.21 -37.02 17.95
N HIS A 7 14.54 -37.07 18.03
CA HIS A 7 15.28 -36.45 19.15
C HIS A 7 15.26 -34.92 19.06
N SER A 8 15.34 -34.37 17.85
CA SER A 8 15.51 -32.93 17.66
C SER A 8 14.29 -32.09 18.05
N PHE A 9 13.08 -32.56 17.76
CA PHE A 9 11.85 -31.84 18.13
C PHE A 9 11.59 -31.89 19.64
N ASN A 10 11.85 -33.04 20.27
CA ASN A 10 11.81 -33.18 21.73
C ASN A 10 12.80 -32.23 22.43
N ASP A 11 14.02 -32.13 21.91
CA ASP A 11 15.05 -31.23 22.43
C ASP A 11 14.67 -29.75 22.24
N LEU A 12 14.04 -29.39 21.11
CA LEU A 12 13.49 -28.05 20.90
C LEU A 12 12.36 -27.72 21.87
N TYR A 13 11.41 -28.63 22.06
CA TYR A 13 10.36 -28.49 23.07
C TYR A 13 10.97 -28.27 24.47
N ASN A 14 11.92 -29.12 24.88
CA ASN A 14 12.58 -28.98 26.18
C ASN A 14 13.30 -27.63 26.32
N THR A 15 14.00 -27.18 25.28
CA THR A 15 14.67 -25.87 25.26
C THR A 15 13.67 -24.73 25.42
N LEU A 16 12.51 -24.79 24.75
CA LEU A 16 11.46 -23.77 24.87
C LEU A 16 10.79 -23.80 26.25
N MET A 17 10.64 -24.97 26.86
CA MET A 17 10.08 -25.14 28.20
C MET A 17 10.96 -24.59 29.33
N GLU A 18 12.22 -24.22 29.05
CA GLU A 18 13.08 -23.50 30.00
C GLU A 18 12.63 -22.04 30.22
N TYR A 19 11.86 -21.47 29.28
CA TYR A 19 11.34 -20.11 29.34
C TYR A 19 9.94 -20.09 29.95
N ASN A 20 9.64 -19.08 30.77
CA ASN A 20 8.29 -18.89 31.32
C ASN A 20 7.49 -17.93 30.42
N PHE A 21 6.80 -18.48 29.42
CA PHE A 21 5.98 -17.71 28.51
C PHE A 21 4.65 -17.27 29.12
N LEU A 22 4.22 -17.88 30.23
CA LEU A 22 3.01 -17.49 30.99
C LEU A 22 3.29 -16.48 32.11
N LYS A 23 4.44 -15.81 32.10
CA LYS A 23 4.77 -14.80 33.10
C LYS A 23 3.91 -13.54 32.90
N PRO A 24 3.06 -13.14 33.86
CA PRO A 24 2.20 -11.98 33.69
C PRO A 24 2.99 -10.68 33.73
N ALA A 25 2.57 -9.72 32.91
CA ALA A 25 3.01 -8.33 32.95
C ALA A 25 1.85 -7.41 33.37
N VAL A 26 2.09 -6.10 33.39
CA VAL A 26 1.06 -5.10 33.70
C VAL A 26 1.07 -4.04 32.60
N PRO A 27 -0.10 -3.65 32.06
CA PRO A 27 -0.19 -2.62 31.03
C PRO A 27 0.41 -1.29 31.49
N ALA A 28 0.82 -0.43 30.56
CA ALA A 28 1.43 0.86 30.87
C ALA A 28 0.49 1.82 31.65
N PHE A 29 -0.83 1.59 31.58
CA PHE A 29 -1.83 2.33 32.34
C PHE A 29 -2.15 1.71 33.72
N GLY A 30 -1.56 0.56 34.07
CA GLY A 30 -1.77 -0.15 35.35
C GLY A 30 -2.91 -1.18 35.32
N LYS A 31 -3.12 -1.87 36.44
CA LYS A 31 -4.18 -2.90 36.60
C LYS A 31 -5.59 -2.32 36.64
N GLU A 32 -5.71 -1.08 37.11
CA GLU A 32 -6.96 -0.34 37.18
C GLU A 32 -6.84 0.88 36.26
N PRO A 33 -7.20 0.77 34.97
CA PRO A 33 -6.99 1.86 34.05
C PRO A 33 -7.84 3.07 34.42
N ALA A 34 -7.23 4.26 34.36
CA ALA A 34 -7.91 5.54 34.44
C ALA A 34 -7.94 6.20 33.05
N LEU A 35 -9.11 6.69 32.63
CA LEU A 35 -9.31 7.25 31.29
C LEU A 35 -8.27 8.32 30.92
N ASP A 36 -7.97 9.26 31.83
CA ASP A 36 -6.99 10.32 31.59
C ASP A 36 -5.57 9.77 31.38
N LYS A 37 -5.21 8.71 32.10
CA LYS A 37 -3.92 8.04 31.93
C LYS A 37 -3.84 7.33 30.59
N VAL A 38 -4.89 6.60 30.22
CA VAL A 38 -4.98 5.93 28.90
C VAL A 38 -4.91 6.96 27.78
N ARG A 39 -5.67 8.05 27.86
CA ARG A 39 -5.65 9.14 26.87
C ARG A 39 -4.26 9.77 26.74
N SER A 40 -3.59 10.03 27.86
CA SER A 40 -2.22 10.56 27.83
C SER A 40 -1.25 9.62 27.12
N LEU A 41 -1.39 8.30 27.31
CA LEU A 41 -0.54 7.29 26.66
C LEU A 41 -0.84 7.19 25.16
N VAL A 42 -2.13 7.15 24.78
CA VAL A 42 -2.56 7.12 23.37
C VAL A 42 -2.07 8.37 22.63
N ASN A 43 -2.21 9.56 23.23
CA ASN A 43 -1.75 10.80 22.60
C ASN A 43 -0.24 10.83 22.41
N ALA A 44 0.53 10.39 23.41
CA ALA A 44 1.99 10.38 23.33
C ALA A 44 2.52 9.33 22.34
N GLY A 45 1.93 8.14 22.31
CA GLY A 45 2.26 7.07 21.36
C GLY A 45 1.84 7.41 19.93
N GLY A 46 0.68 8.05 19.75
CA GLY A 46 0.17 8.45 18.44
C GLY A 46 1.15 9.36 17.70
N LEU A 47 1.86 10.24 18.41
CA LEU A 47 2.90 11.11 17.82
C LEU A 47 4.10 10.35 17.23
N GLN A 48 4.33 9.11 17.64
CA GLN A 48 5.43 8.28 17.12
C GLN A 48 5.04 7.51 15.85
N LEU A 49 3.74 7.34 15.58
CA LEU A 49 3.26 6.62 14.40
C LEU A 49 3.44 7.44 13.12
N PRO A 50 3.74 6.81 11.97
CA PRO A 50 3.66 7.45 10.66
C PRO A 50 2.27 8.05 10.39
N ALA A 51 2.20 9.12 9.59
CA ALA A 51 0.96 9.89 9.40
C ALA A 51 -0.23 9.06 8.90
N GLN A 52 0.02 8.09 8.04
CA GLN A 52 -0.99 7.17 7.52
C GLN A 52 -1.60 6.28 8.63
N PHE A 53 -0.79 5.78 9.57
CA PHE A 53 -1.27 5.00 10.71
C PHE A 53 -1.99 5.84 11.76
N ARG A 54 -1.60 7.12 11.90
CA ARG A 54 -2.35 8.04 12.77
C ARG A 54 -3.77 8.25 12.26
N THR A 55 -3.87 8.61 10.99
CA THR A 55 -5.15 8.85 10.31
C THR A 55 -6.03 7.61 10.32
N ALA A 56 -5.44 6.44 10.05
CA ALA A 56 -6.19 5.20 9.91
C ALA A 56 -6.50 4.51 11.25
N TYR A 57 -5.81 4.83 12.35
CA TYR A 57 -5.98 4.12 13.63
C TYR A 57 -5.97 5.03 14.86
N SER A 58 -4.88 5.76 15.15
CA SER A 58 -4.75 6.46 16.44
C SER A 58 -5.75 7.62 16.61
N ASP A 59 -6.05 8.35 15.54
CA ASP A 59 -6.97 9.49 15.60
C ASP A 59 -8.42 9.02 15.81
N PRO A 60 -8.93 7.99 15.08
CA PRO A 60 -10.20 7.35 15.41
C PRO A 60 -10.26 6.80 16.85
N LEU A 61 -9.19 6.15 17.33
CA LEU A 61 -9.09 5.65 18.69
C LEU A 61 -9.23 6.77 19.72
N GLU A 62 -8.46 7.85 19.57
CA GLU A 62 -8.48 9.00 20.48
C GLU A 62 -9.87 9.64 20.55
N HIS A 63 -10.47 9.86 19.37
CA HIS A 63 -11.78 10.47 19.22
C HIS A 63 -12.88 9.66 19.92
N ARG A 64 -12.79 8.33 19.88
CA ARG A 64 -13.78 7.43 20.48
C ARG A 64 -13.41 6.87 21.84
N LEU A 65 -12.24 7.24 22.39
CA LEU A 65 -11.66 6.60 23.57
C LEU A 65 -12.59 6.64 24.80
N THR A 66 -13.27 7.76 25.06
CA THR A 66 -14.20 7.87 26.21
C THR A 66 -15.34 6.86 26.09
N GLY A 67 -16.01 6.84 24.93
CA GLY A 67 -17.13 5.94 24.71
C GLY A 67 -16.71 4.47 24.64
N LEU A 68 -15.53 4.18 24.08
CA LEU A 68 -14.94 2.83 24.11
C LEU A 68 -14.73 2.38 25.55
N PHE A 69 -14.07 3.21 26.36
CA PHE A 69 -13.74 2.91 27.75
C PHE A 69 -15.00 2.60 28.58
N GLU A 70 -16.05 3.41 28.44
CA GLU A 70 -17.33 3.21 29.13
C GLU A 70 -18.02 1.91 28.69
N ARG A 71 -18.06 1.64 27.38
CA ARG A 71 -18.70 0.42 26.84
C ARG A 71 -17.99 -0.85 27.29
N LEU A 72 -16.66 -0.89 27.17
CA LEU A 72 -15.87 -2.05 27.55
C LEU A 72 -16.03 -2.33 29.05
N LYS A 73 -15.86 -1.31 29.90
CA LYS A 73 -16.01 -1.45 31.36
C LYS A 73 -17.40 -1.93 31.79
N ALA A 74 -18.46 -1.59 31.04
CA ALA A 74 -19.82 -1.96 31.36
C ALA A 74 -20.23 -3.35 30.84
N GLY A 75 -19.63 -3.81 29.73
CA GLY A 75 -20.14 -4.95 28.95
C GLY A 75 -19.18 -6.11 28.75
N ASP A 76 -17.91 -5.98 29.14
CA ASP A 76 -16.87 -6.97 28.88
C ASP A 76 -16.18 -7.40 30.19
N SER A 77 -16.21 -8.69 30.49
CA SER A 77 -15.54 -9.26 31.67
C SER A 77 -14.02 -9.21 31.57
N ASP A 78 -13.47 -9.11 30.35
CA ASP A 78 -12.04 -9.01 30.05
C ASP A 78 -11.64 -7.65 29.46
N TRP A 79 -12.43 -6.61 29.79
CA TRP A 79 -12.32 -5.29 29.19
C TRP A 79 -10.94 -4.63 29.28
N VAL A 80 -10.12 -5.00 30.27
CA VAL A 80 -8.76 -4.46 30.44
C VAL A 80 -7.83 -4.99 29.36
N ASN A 81 -7.94 -6.28 29.03
CA ASN A 81 -7.19 -6.89 27.94
C ASN A 81 -7.65 -6.32 26.60
N THR A 82 -8.95 -6.24 26.35
CA THR A 82 -9.50 -5.61 25.13
C THR A 82 -9.03 -4.16 24.98
N LEU A 83 -9.00 -3.40 26.08
CA LEU A 83 -8.49 -2.03 26.10
C LEU A 83 -6.99 -1.96 25.82
N GLU A 84 -6.19 -2.86 26.41
CA GLU A 84 -4.74 -2.94 26.13
C GLU A 84 -4.48 -3.28 24.67
N SER A 85 -5.16 -4.27 24.10
CA SER A 85 -4.95 -4.66 22.70
C SER A 85 -5.19 -3.48 21.75
N LEU A 86 -6.21 -2.67 22.02
CA LEU A 86 -6.50 -1.49 21.20
C LEU A 86 -5.56 -0.30 21.45
N THR A 87 -5.17 -0.04 22.70
CA THR A 87 -4.40 1.16 23.06
C THR A 87 -2.90 0.94 23.09
N GLY A 88 -2.46 -0.29 23.36
CA GLY A 88 -1.08 -0.74 23.40
C GLY A 88 -0.39 -0.67 22.05
N SER A 89 -1.12 -0.96 20.96
CA SER A 89 -0.62 -0.79 19.60
C SER A 89 -0.19 0.65 19.26
N VAL A 90 -0.67 1.62 20.04
CA VAL A 90 -0.30 3.03 19.96
C VAL A 90 0.73 3.40 21.03
N TYR A 91 0.47 3.13 22.31
CA TYR A 91 1.37 3.63 23.36
C TYR A 91 2.72 2.92 23.40
N GLN A 92 2.83 1.68 22.91
CA GLN A 92 4.10 0.95 22.89
C GLN A 92 5.08 1.49 21.85
N GLN A 93 4.61 2.34 20.93
CA GLN A 93 5.45 3.08 19.97
C GLN A 93 6.36 4.10 20.66
N MET A 94 6.07 4.46 21.91
CA MET A 94 6.96 5.32 22.69
C MET A 94 8.29 4.61 22.97
N PRO A 95 9.43 5.32 22.89
CA PRO A 95 10.74 4.75 23.22
C PRO A 95 10.77 4.11 24.61
N GLY A 96 11.21 2.86 24.68
CA GLY A 96 11.20 2.05 25.89
C GLY A 96 11.98 0.75 25.74
N LYS A 97 11.86 -0.15 26.72
CA LYS A 97 12.61 -1.41 26.74
C LYS A 97 12.26 -2.36 25.60
N MET A 98 11.02 -2.30 25.12
CA MET A 98 10.49 -3.21 24.09
C MET A 98 10.53 -2.62 22.68
N THR A 99 11.11 -1.43 22.49
CA THR A 99 11.08 -0.74 21.19
C THR A 99 11.69 -1.58 20.07
N ALA A 100 12.86 -2.21 20.29
CA ALA A 100 13.48 -3.06 19.28
C ALA A 100 12.62 -4.29 18.95
N ASP A 101 12.03 -4.93 19.97
CA ASP A 101 11.17 -6.11 19.75
C ASP A 101 9.87 -5.74 19.02
N LEU A 102 9.27 -4.59 19.35
CA LEU A 102 8.10 -4.06 18.65
C LEU A 102 8.43 -3.76 17.19
N HIS A 103 9.59 -3.16 16.92
CA HIS A 103 10.05 -2.91 15.55
C HIS A 103 10.18 -4.20 14.75
N ARG A 104 10.82 -5.24 15.31
CA ARG A 104 10.94 -6.56 14.65
C ARG A 104 9.57 -7.18 14.40
N PHE A 105 8.65 -7.07 15.36
CA PHE A 105 7.29 -7.55 15.21
C PHE A 105 6.57 -6.80 14.06
N LEU A 106 6.63 -5.47 14.04
CA LEU A 106 6.05 -4.64 12.97
C LEU A 106 6.64 -4.95 11.59
N ALA A 107 7.94 -5.25 11.50
CA ALA A 107 8.59 -5.65 10.25
C ALA A 107 8.02 -6.98 9.74
N VAL A 108 7.94 -8.00 10.60
CA VAL A 108 7.43 -9.32 10.23
C VAL A 108 5.98 -9.26 9.75
N ILE A 109 5.08 -8.62 10.51
CA ILE A 109 3.67 -8.52 10.08
C ILE A 109 3.51 -7.65 8.84
N SER A 110 4.33 -6.61 8.67
CA SER A 110 4.35 -5.83 7.43
C SER A 110 4.76 -6.69 6.24
N ASN A 111 5.81 -7.50 6.37
CA ASN A 111 6.26 -8.42 5.32
C ASN A 111 5.20 -9.46 4.96
N PHE A 112 4.65 -10.15 5.97
CA PHE A 112 3.62 -11.19 5.78
C PHE A 112 2.38 -10.61 5.09
N TYR A 113 1.89 -9.46 5.55
CA TYR A 113 0.72 -8.81 4.95
C TYR A 113 1.01 -8.35 3.51
N ARG A 114 2.17 -7.73 3.27
CA ARG A 114 2.52 -7.18 1.96
C ARG A 114 2.74 -8.26 0.90
N SER A 115 3.19 -9.45 1.25
CA SER A 115 3.39 -10.51 0.25
C SER A 115 2.08 -10.95 -0.40
N PHE A 116 0.99 -11.06 0.39
CA PHE A 116 -0.37 -11.27 -0.13
C PHE A 116 -0.94 -10.05 -0.86
N LEU A 117 -0.38 -8.87 -0.66
CA LEU A 117 -0.78 -7.62 -1.32
C LEU A 117 0.18 -7.20 -2.44
N ASP A 118 1.09 -8.06 -2.87
CA ASP A 118 2.05 -7.71 -3.90
C ASP A 118 1.33 -7.15 -5.13
N SER A 119 1.56 -5.87 -5.39
CA SER A 119 0.83 -5.11 -6.39
C SER A 119 1.07 -5.66 -7.79
N SER A 120 2.26 -6.21 -8.05
CA SER A 120 2.60 -6.82 -9.33
C SER A 120 1.86 -8.15 -9.53
N LYS A 121 1.79 -9.01 -8.51
CA LYS A 121 1.04 -10.28 -8.53
C LYS A 121 -0.45 -9.99 -8.72
N ARG A 122 -1.04 -9.11 -7.92
CA ARG A 122 -2.47 -8.78 -7.99
C ARG A 122 -2.89 -8.10 -9.29
N VAL A 123 -2.05 -7.24 -9.87
CA VAL A 123 -2.28 -6.67 -11.20
C VAL A 123 -2.30 -7.75 -12.27
N ARG A 124 -1.37 -8.72 -12.24
CA ARG A 124 -1.38 -9.85 -13.18
C ARG A 124 -2.66 -10.70 -13.08
N LEU A 125 -3.24 -10.79 -11.89
CA LEU A 125 -4.45 -11.57 -11.60
C LEU A 125 -5.74 -10.74 -11.71
N ASN A 126 -5.66 -9.46 -12.09
CA ASN A 126 -6.80 -8.54 -12.14
C ASN A 126 -7.59 -8.46 -10.82
N LEU A 127 -6.89 -8.45 -9.69
CA LEU A 127 -7.46 -8.35 -8.35
C LEU A 127 -7.35 -6.92 -7.79
N PRO A 128 -8.43 -6.32 -7.25
CA PRO A 128 -8.34 -5.03 -6.60
C PRO A 128 -7.54 -5.11 -5.28
N LEU A 129 -6.81 -4.04 -4.97
CA LEU A 129 -6.27 -3.77 -3.65
C LEU A 129 -7.36 -3.09 -2.82
N LEU A 130 -7.90 -3.79 -1.81
CA LEU A 130 -8.97 -3.28 -0.95
C LEU A 130 -8.42 -2.55 0.27
N GLU A 131 -7.35 -3.07 0.85
CA GLU A 131 -6.66 -2.53 2.02
C GLU A 131 -5.15 -2.55 1.75
N VAL A 132 -4.43 -1.56 2.28
CA VAL A 132 -3.03 -1.30 1.86
C VAL A 132 -2.07 -1.14 3.04
N LEU A 133 -2.57 -0.79 4.23
CA LEU A 133 -1.77 -0.66 5.44
C LEU A 133 -1.74 -2.00 6.19
N PRO A 134 -0.55 -2.53 6.55
CA PRO A 134 -0.46 -3.71 7.39
C PRO A 134 -1.00 -3.42 8.79
N PRO A 135 -1.39 -4.46 9.56
CA PRO A 135 -1.85 -4.28 10.93
C PRO A 135 -0.79 -3.62 11.82
N LEU A 136 -1.23 -2.99 12.90
CA LEU A 136 -0.34 -2.58 13.99
C LEU A 136 -0.01 -3.77 14.90
N ALA A 137 1.03 -3.65 15.71
CA ALA A 137 1.47 -4.68 16.65
C ALA A 137 1.28 -4.24 18.10
N VAL A 138 0.95 -5.18 18.98
CA VAL A 138 0.96 -4.97 20.44
C VAL A 138 1.54 -6.20 21.14
N PHE A 139 2.44 -5.97 22.09
CA PHE A 139 2.80 -7.00 23.06
C PHE A 139 1.87 -6.92 24.28
N GLN A 140 0.93 -7.84 24.40
CA GLN A 140 -0.06 -7.84 25.46
C GLN A 140 0.51 -8.30 26.80
N SER A 141 0.04 -7.69 27.88
CA SER A 141 0.53 -7.95 29.23
C SER A 141 -0.02 -9.23 29.84
N ASP A 142 -1.21 -9.67 29.42
CA ASP A 142 -1.79 -10.95 29.81
C ASP A 142 -1.28 -12.06 28.87
N PRO A 143 -0.46 -13.00 29.36
CA PRO A 143 0.09 -14.07 28.55
C PRO A 143 -0.86 -15.27 28.41
N GLN A 144 -2.04 -15.23 29.03
CA GLN A 144 -3.03 -16.30 28.90
C GLN A 144 -3.70 -16.30 27.53
N ASN A 145 -3.77 -15.13 26.90
CA ASN A 145 -4.16 -15.00 25.52
C ASN A 145 -2.92 -15.27 24.67
N GLY A 146 -2.98 -16.26 23.79
CA GLY A 146 -1.92 -16.54 22.82
C GLY A 146 -1.77 -15.43 21.78
N PRO A 147 -1.11 -15.70 20.64
CA PRO A 147 -1.25 -14.89 19.45
C PRO A 147 -2.73 -14.73 19.08
N PHE A 148 -3.13 -13.52 18.67
CA PHE A 148 -4.43 -13.27 18.05
C PHE A 148 -4.39 -11.95 17.27
N THR A 149 -5.41 -11.69 16.44
CA THR A 149 -5.63 -10.37 15.85
C THR A 149 -6.99 -9.79 16.22
N ILE A 150 -7.05 -8.47 16.39
CA ILE A 150 -8.26 -7.68 16.23
C ILE A 150 -8.32 -7.25 14.77
N THR A 151 -9.12 -7.96 13.99
CA THR A 151 -9.26 -7.72 12.55
C THR A 151 -9.72 -6.30 12.24
N VAL A 152 -9.42 -5.83 11.03
CA VAL A 152 -9.81 -4.50 10.55
C VAL A 152 -11.32 -4.20 10.70
N GLU A 153 -12.18 -5.20 10.50
CA GLU A 153 -13.63 -5.05 10.67
C GLU A 153 -14.04 -4.84 12.13
N GLN A 154 -13.38 -5.55 13.06
CA GLN A 154 -13.59 -5.38 14.49
C GLN A 154 -13.08 -4.02 14.97
N VAL A 155 -11.88 -3.61 14.52
CA VAL A 155 -11.35 -2.26 14.80
C VAL A 155 -12.30 -1.18 14.29
N LYS A 156 -12.79 -1.32 13.05
CA LYS A 156 -13.76 -0.39 12.46
C LYS A 156 -15.05 -0.31 13.25
N SER A 157 -15.56 -1.44 13.72
CA SER A 157 -16.75 -1.51 14.57
C SER A 157 -16.54 -0.80 15.92
N MET A 158 -15.41 -1.07 16.58
CA MET A 158 -15.14 -0.57 17.94
C MET A 158 -14.76 0.91 17.98
N ILE A 159 -13.86 1.33 17.09
CA ILE A 159 -13.23 2.66 17.12
C ILE A 159 -13.27 3.42 15.80
N GLY A 160 -13.80 2.83 14.71
CA GLY A 160 -13.86 3.47 13.40
C GLY A 160 -12.52 3.53 12.67
N GLY A 161 -11.50 2.83 13.16
CA GLY A 161 -10.21 2.67 12.48
C GLY A 161 -10.30 1.73 11.27
N CYS A 162 -9.26 1.75 10.43
CA CYS A 162 -9.16 0.97 9.20
C CYS A 162 -7.85 0.17 9.12
N VAL A 163 -7.26 -0.16 10.28
CA VAL A 163 -6.04 -0.97 10.40
C VAL A 163 -6.28 -2.00 11.52
N GLY A 164 -6.01 -3.27 11.27
CA GLY A 164 -6.08 -4.34 12.28
C GLY A 164 -4.99 -4.20 13.36
N VAL A 165 -5.08 -5.01 14.41
CA VAL A 165 -4.04 -5.08 15.45
C VAL A 165 -3.72 -6.52 15.77
N VAL A 166 -2.46 -6.89 15.54
CA VAL A 166 -1.94 -8.22 15.88
C VAL A 166 -1.31 -8.17 17.26
N SER A 167 -1.70 -9.11 18.10
CA SER A 167 -1.26 -9.23 19.49
C SER A 167 -0.37 -10.45 19.67
N LEU A 168 0.69 -10.28 20.46
CA LEU A 168 1.49 -11.38 21.02
C LEU A 168 1.64 -11.19 22.53
N PRO A 169 1.76 -12.27 23.32
CA PRO A 169 2.21 -12.15 24.70
C PRO A 169 3.54 -11.39 24.81
N ALA A 170 3.65 -10.46 25.77
CA ALA A 170 4.90 -9.71 25.97
C ALA A 170 6.11 -10.59 26.29
N THR A 171 5.89 -11.80 26.78
CA THR A 171 6.92 -12.83 27.02
C THR A 171 7.50 -13.43 25.73
N PHE A 172 6.86 -13.21 24.58
CA PHE A 172 7.37 -13.64 23.28
C PHE A 172 8.37 -12.63 22.69
N ALA A 173 8.48 -11.44 23.28
CA ALA A 173 9.45 -10.45 22.87
C ALA A 173 10.87 -11.04 22.95
N GLY A 174 11.63 -10.91 21.85
CA GLY A 174 12.98 -11.48 21.72
C GLY A 174 13.04 -12.96 21.35
N HIS A 175 11.89 -13.61 21.08
CA HIS A 175 11.78 -15.00 20.66
C HIS A 175 11.26 -15.11 19.21
N PRO A 176 12.06 -14.74 18.18
CA PRO A 176 11.61 -14.69 16.79
C PRO A 176 11.11 -16.04 16.26
N PHE A 177 11.51 -17.17 16.84
CA PHE A 177 10.91 -18.47 16.52
C PHE A 177 9.39 -18.47 16.70
N LEU A 178 8.87 -17.81 17.74
CA LEU A 178 7.43 -17.74 18.01
C LEU A 178 6.69 -16.80 17.06
N TYR A 179 7.41 -15.96 16.29
CA TYR A 179 6.81 -15.07 15.30
C TYR A 179 6.28 -15.82 14.08
N GLY A 180 6.58 -17.12 13.92
CA GLY A 180 5.93 -17.97 12.91
C GLY A 180 4.41 -18.04 13.07
N SER A 181 3.90 -17.89 14.30
CA SER A 181 2.45 -17.76 14.58
C SER A 181 1.81 -16.55 13.91
N LEU A 182 2.57 -15.49 13.65
CA LEU A 182 2.05 -14.29 12.99
C LEU A 182 1.63 -14.54 11.55
N ALA A 183 2.09 -15.62 10.93
CA ALA A 183 1.63 -16.02 9.60
C ALA A 183 0.16 -16.49 9.63
N HIS A 184 -0.30 -17.05 10.77
CA HIS A 184 -1.70 -17.36 11.02
C HIS A 184 -2.51 -16.08 11.28
N GLU A 185 -2.00 -15.17 12.12
CA GLU A 185 -2.73 -13.95 12.48
C GLU A 185 -2.82 -12.94 11.33
N THR A 186 -1.66 -12.52 10.82
CA THR A 186 -1.56 -11.50 9.80
C THR A 186 -1.80 -12.08 8.42
N GLY A 187 -1.08 -13.16 8.08
CA GLY A 187 -1.25 -13.83 6.80
C GLY A 187 -2.64 -14.46 6.68
N GLY A 188 -3.17 -15.03 7.75
CA GLY A 188 -4.52 -15.60 7.81
C GLY A 188 -5.58 -14.55 8.04
N HIS A 189 -5.92 -14.26 9.30
CA HIS A 189 -7.10 -13.45 9.63
C HIS A 189 -7.07 -12.06 8.99
N ASP A 190 -5.98 -11.28 9.12
CA ASP A 190 -5.98 -9.90 8.60
C ASP A 190 -6.11 -9.84 7.06
N VAL A 191 -5.43 -10.72 6.33
CA VAL A 191 -5.58 -10.79 4.85
C VAL A 191 -6.91 -11.40 4.44
N LEU A 192 -7.36 -12.45 5.12
CA LEU A 192 -8.62 -13.17 4.82
C LEU A 192 -9.83 -12.25 5.01
N HIS A 193 -9.86 -11.50 6.10
CA HIS A 193 -10.96 -10.58 6.44
C HIS A 193 -10.90 -9.25 5.69
N ALA A 194 -9.77 -8.91 5.05
CA ALA A 194 -9.68 -7.79 4.12
C ALA A 194 -10.56 -7.96 2.85
N ASN A 195 -11.01 -9.19 2.55
CA ASN A 195 -12.00 -9.47 1.50
C ASN A 195 -13.26 -10.14 2.09
N PRO A 196 -14.34 -9.38 2.36
CA PRO A 196 -15.52 -9.91 3.06
C PRO A 196 -16.30 -10.98 2.27
N LYS A 197 -16.00 -11.19 0.98
CA LYS A 197 -16.64 -12.20 0.14
C LYS A 197 -15.92 -13.54 0.15
N LEU A 198 -14.63 -13.56 0.48
CA LEU A 198 -13.79 -14.74 0.31
C LEU A 198 -14.14 -15.85 1.30
N LEU A 199 -14.16 -15.55 2.59
CA LEU A 199 -14.43 -16.54 3.63
C LEU A 199 -15.81 -17.25 3.45
N PRO A 200 -16.91 -16.55 3.11
CA PRO A 200 -18.18 -17.21 2.74
C PRO A 200 -18.07 -18.21 1.58
N GLU A 201 -17.29 -17.91 0.53
CA GLU A 201 -17.08 -18.82 -0.59
C GLU A 201 -16.27 -20.05 -0.18
N ILE A 202 -15.21 -19.86 0.61
CA ILE A 202 -14.41 -20.97 1.18
C ILE A 202 -15.30 -21.90 2.01
N ARG A 203 -16.11 -21.34 2.92
CA ARG A 203 -17.06 -22.10 3.77
C ARG A 203 -17.98 -22.98 2.93
N LYS A 204 -18.60 -22.40 1.90
CA LYS A 204 -19.50 -23.13 1.00
C LYS A 204 -18.77 -24.24 0.25
N GLY A 205 -17.57 -23.96 -0.24
CA GLY A 205 -16.72 -24.90 -0.96
C GLY A 205 -16.33 -26.11 -0.12
N VAL A 206 -15.78 -25.86 1.06
CA VAL A 206 -15.38 -26.92 2.00
C VAL A 206 -16.57 -27.73 2.49
N TYR A 207 -17.69 -27.08 2.81
CA TYR A 207 -18.91 -27.80 3.19
C TYR A 207 -19.32 -28.80 2.10
N SER A 208 -19.16 -28.42 0.82
CA SER A 208 -19.52 -29.26 -0.33
C SER A 208 -18.61 -30.47 -0.54
N LEU A 209 -17.45 -30.54 0.13
CA LEU A 209 -16.58 -31.73 0.12
C LEU A 209 -17.20 -32.91 0.89
N PHE A 210 -18.16 -32.63 1.77
CA PHE A 210 -18.75 -33.60 2.67
C PHE A 210 -20.26 -33.71 2.39
N THR A 211 -20.68 -34.83 1.80
CA THR A 211 -22.08 -35.08 1.44
C THR A 211 -22.57 -36.43 1.98
N GLY A 212 -23.88 -36.55 2.20
CA GLY A 212 -24.52 -37.77 2.67
C GLY A 212 -24.13 -38.09 4.12
N ASN A 213 -23.54 -39.27 4.35
CA ASN A 213 -23.18 -39.72 5.70
C ASN A 213 -22.06 -38.89 6.37
N SER A 214 -21.39 -38.01 5.60
CA SER A 214 -20.34 -37.12 6.10
C SER A 214 -20.81 -35.67 6.32
N ASP A 215 -22.10 -35.35 6.13
CA ASP A 215 -22.64 -33.99 6.26
C ASP A 215 -22.28 -33.28 7.58
N TRP A 216 -22.11 -34.03 8.66
CA TRP A 216 -21.68 -33.50 9.96
C TRP A 216 -20.25 -32.96 9.94
N GLN A 217 -19.35 -33.56 9.14
CA GLN A 217 -17.99 -33.07 8.93
C GLN A 217 -18.02 -31.73 8.20
N GLY A 218 -18.95 -31.54 7.25
CA GLY A 218 -19.14 -30.25 6.59
C GLY A 218 -19.51 -29.14 7.58
N VAL A 219 -20.35 -29.43 8.57
CA VAL A 219 -20.67 -28.46 9.65
C VAL A 219 -19.46 -28.19 10.53
N LEU A 220 -18.73 -29.24 10.91
CA LEU A 220 -17.56 -29.14 11.77
C LEU A 220 -16.46 -28.29 11.14
N TRP A 221 -16.11 -28.55 9.88
CA TRP A 221 -15.10 -27.79 9.16
C TRP A 221 -15.55 -26.37 8.83
N ASP A 222 -16.85 -26.14 8.57
CA ASP A 222 -17.39 -24.77 8.47
C ASP A 222 -17.26 -24.06 9.82
N TYR A 223 -17.56 -24.70 10.95
CA TYR A 223 -17.39 -24.09 12.27
C TYR A 223 -15.96 -23.59 12.49
N TRP A 224 -14.96 -24.43 12.22
CA TRP A 224 -13.54 -24.11 12.34
C TRP A 224 -12.97 -23.25 11.20
N MET A 225 -13.79 -22.80 10.23
CA MET A 225 -13.24 -22.33 8.94
C MET A 225 -12.31 -21.14 9.04
N ASP A 226 -12.53 -20.23 10.00
CA ASP A 226 -11.67 -19.05 10.14
C ASP A 226 -10.24 -19.49 10.47
N GLU A 227 -10.08 -20.26 11.54
CA GLU A 227 -8.82 -20.86 12.00
C GLU A 227 -8.16 -21.77 10.94
N VAL A 228 -8.98 -22.58 10.26
CA VAL A 228 -8.50 -23.51 9.23
C VAL A 228 -7.96 -22.74 8.03
N ALA A 229 -8.66 -21.70 7.57
CA ALA A 229 -8.19 -20.87 6.48
C ALA A 229 -6.92 -20.12 6.89
N SER A 230 -6.85 -19.58 8.11
CA SER A 230 -5.66 -18.91 8.63
C SER A 230 -4.42 -19.81 8.65
N ASP A 231 -4.55 -21.09 9.01
CA ASP A 231 -3.46 -22.07 8.90
C ASP A 231 -2.98 -22.28 7.46
N VAL A 232 -3.92 -22.35 6.50
CA VAL A 232 -3.58 -22.50 5.09
C VAL A 232 -2.80 -21.29 4.60
N TYR A 233 -3.21 -20.08 4.98
CA TYR A 233 -2.47 -18.86 4.66
C TYR A 233 -1.07 -18.86 5.29
N GLY A 234 -0.93 -19.31 6.54
CA GLY A 234 0.39 -19.44 7.18
C GLY A 234 1.35 -20.34 6.39
N LEU A 235 0.85 -21.45 5.86
CA LEU A 235 1.61 -22.38 5.01
C LEU A 235 1.95 -21.82 3.64
N LEU A 236 1.06 -21.02 3.05
CA LEU A 236 1.32 -20.33 1.79
C LEU A 236 2.35 -19.21 1.94
N ASN A 237 2.46 -18.64 3.15
CA ASN A 237 3.31 -17.48 3.41
C ASN A 237 4.73 -17.84 3.87
N ILE A 238 4.87 -18.66 4.93
CA ILE A 238 6.20 -19.06 5.47
C ILE A 238 6.57 -20.52 5.13
N GLY A 239 5.79 -21.13 4.25
CA GLY A 239 6.08 -22.45 3.70
C GLY A 239 5.78 -23.63 4.62
N PRO A 240 6.21 -24.84 4.20
CA PRO A 240 5.94 -26.08 4.93
C PRO A 240 6.43 -26.10 6.39
N SER A 241 7.46 -25.31 6.71
CA SER A 241 8.01 -25.22 8.08
C SER A 241 7.02 -24.66 9.10
N PHE A 242 5.98 -23.92 8.66
CA PHE A 242 4.89 -23.43 9.49
C PHE A 242 4.25 -24.55 10.32
N GLY A 243 4.01 -25.72 9.71
CA GLY A 243 3.39 -26.85 10.42
C GLY A 243 4.21 -27.34 11.61
N VAL A 244 5.55 -27.26 11.52
CA VAL A 244 6.45 -27.62 12.63
C VAL A 244 6.49 -26.52 13.68
N ASN A 245 6.53 -25.25 13.24
CA ASN A 245 6.50 -24.09 14.13
C ASN A 245 5.22 -24.07 14.99
N LEU A 246 4.07 -24.28 14.35
CA LEU A 246 2.76 -24.37 14.99
C LEU A 246 2.69 -25.54 15.98
N ALA A 247 3.20 -26.71 15.61
CA ALA A 247 3.27 -27.87 16.51
C ALA A 247 4.08 -27.54 17.78
N ALA A 248 5.23 -26.89 17.63
CA ALA A 248 6.07 -26.50 18.76
C ALA A 248 5.36 -25.49 19.68
N LEU A 249 4.72 -24.47 19.11
CA LEU A 249 3.94 -23.48 19.86
C LEU A 249 2.84 -24.13 20.69
N LEU A 250 2.00 -24.96 20.06
CA LEU A 250 0.88 -25.64 20.73
C LEU A 250 1.38 -26.58 21.83
N ALA A 251 2.43 -27.36 21.56
CA ALA A 251 3.01 -28.27 22.55
C ALA A 251 3.56 -27.51 23.76
N VAL A 252 4.27 -26.39 23.55
CA VAL A 252 4.76 -25.53 24.63
C VAL A 252 3.60 -24.97 25.44
N PHE A 253 2.54 -24.49 24.79
CA PHE A 253 1.36 -23.96 25.48
C PHE A 253 0.70 -25.01 26.35
N ILE A 254 0.41 -26.18 25.78
CA ILE A 254 -0.12 -27.33 26.53
C ILE A 254 0.77 -27.64 27.74
N GLY A 255 2.10 -27.64 27.53
CA GLY A 255 3.05 -27.91 28.60
C GLY A 255 3.05 -26.86 29.71
N GLN A 256 2.95 -25.57 29.37
CA GLN A 256 2.99 -24.48 30.35
C GLN A 256 1.66 -24.28 31.09
N PHE A 257 0.52 -24.54 30.44
CA PHE A 257 -0.78 -24.52 31.09
C PHE A 257 -1.06 -25.77 31.94
N ALA A 258 -0.33 -26.87 31.70
CA ALA A 258 -0.47 -28.09 32.49
C ALA A 258 -0.01 -27.89 33.95
N LYS A 259 -0.81 -28.38 34.90
CA LYS A 259 -0.41 -28.43 36.32
C LYS A 259 0.90 -29.20 36.54
N GLN A 260 1.16 -30.19 35.70
CA GLN A 260 2.41 -30.94 35.63
C GLN A 260 2.85 -30.99 34.17
N PRO A 261 3.87 -30.20 33.79
CA PRO A 261 4.35 -30.18 32.41
C PRO A 261 4.78 -31.58 31.94
N PRO A 262 4.33 -32.04 30.77
CA PRO A 262 4.75 -33.31 30.22
C PRO A 262 6.22 -33.25 29.81
N LYS A 263 6.93 -34.38 29.95
CA LYS A 263 8.34 -34.50 29.56
C LYS A 263 8.57 -34.59 28.04
N SER A 264 7.49 -34.79 27.28
CA SER A 264 7.47 -34.90 25.83
C SER A 264 6.40 -33.94 25.31
N PRO A 265 6.58 -33.37 24.10
CA PRO A 265 5.58 -32.50 23.49
C PRO A 265 4.31 -33.30 23.23
N LEU A 266 3.16 -32.66 23.44
CA LEU A 266 1.85 -33.23 23.20
C LEU A 266 1.03 -32.28 22.33
N LEU A 267 0.20 -32.83 21.46
CA LEU A 267 -0.87 -32.10 20.77
C LEU A 267 -2.20 -32.69 21.21
N ARG A 268 -3.22 -31.84 21.38
CA ARG A 268 -4.56 -32.33 21.76
C ARG A 268 -5.12 -33.21 20.64
N THR A 269 -5.76 -34.30 21.06
CA THR A 269 -6.61 -35.18 20.23
C THR A 269 -8.07 -35.05 20.65
N TYR A 270 -8.41 -33.94 21.30
CA TYR A 270 -9.76 -33.60 21.72
C TYR A 270 -10.04 -32.12 21.44
N SER A 271 -11.28 -31.81 21.06
CA SER A 271 -11.83 -30.45 21.05
C SER A 271 -12.97 -30.41 22.06
N GLY A 272 -12.75 -29.71 23.16
CA GLY A 272 -13.68 -29.63 24.29
C GLY A 272 -14.65 -28.46 24.17
N SER A 273 -15.59 -28.39 25.12
CA SER A 273 -16.54 -27.28 25.22
C SER A 273 -16.12 -26.22 26.26
N ASP A 274 -16.49 -24.97 26.01
CA ASP A 274 -16.33 -23.86 26.92
C ASP A 274 -17.42 -23.85 28.03
N GLY A 275 -17.37 -22.86 28.93
CA GLY A 275 -18.35 -22.73 30.01
C GLY A 275 -19.79 -22.47 29.56
N GLN A 276 -20.00 -22.16 28.28
CA GLN A 276 -21.30 -21.95 27.64
C GLN A 276 -21.74 -23.16 26.79
N GLY A 277 -20.89 -24.19 26.68
CA GLY A 277 -21.11 -25.41 25.91
C GLY A 277 -20.71 -25.30 24.44
N TYR A 278 -20.13 -24.19 23.97
CA TYR A 278 -19.60 -24.09 22.61
C TYR A 278 -18.29 -24.87 22.50
N MET A 279 -18.13 -25.60 21.41
CA MET A 279 -16.88 -26.33 21.14
C MET A 279 -15.74 -25.34 20.83
N ASP A 280 -14.50 -25.72 21.13
CA ASP A 280 -13.29 -24.97 20.73
C ASP A 280 -13.36 -24.59 19.24
N ASP A 281 -13.21 -23.30 18.95
CA ASP A 281 -13.26 -22.72 17.61
C ASP A 281 -12.03 -23.10 16.76
N HIS A 282 -10.99 -23.63 17.39
CA HIS A 282 -9.82 -24.17 16.71
C HIS A 282 -10.03 -25.65 16.33
N PRO A 283 -9.56 -26.09 15.15
CA PRO A 283 -9.41 -27.50 14.85
C PRO A 283 -8.59 -28.19 15.94
N THR A 284 -8.96 -29.42 16.26
CA THR A 284 -8.15 -30.28 17.13
C THR A 284 -6.70 -30.27 16.69
N ASP A 285 -5.77 -29.95 17.59
CA ASP A 285 -4.37 -29.63 17.27
C ASP A 285 -3.71 -30.65 16.33
N ILE A 286 -3.90 -31.95 16.59
CA ILE A 286 -3.31 -33.02 15.77
C ILE A 286 -3.79 -33.00 14.30
N LEU A 287 -4.99 -32.50 14.04
CA LEU A 287 -5.56 -32.39 12.70
C LEU A 287 -4.95 -31.23 11.91
N ARG A 288 -4.39 -30.21 12.57
CA ARG A 288 -3.72 -29.08 11.91
C ARG A 288 -2.45 -29.54 11.17
N LEU A 289 -1.78 -30.60 11.64
CA LEU A 289 -0.67 -31.23 10.91
C LEU A 289 -1.15 -31.92 9.63
N ALA A 290 -2.30 -32.61 9.69
CA ALA A 290 -2.89 -33.24 8.51
C ALA A 290 -3.45 -32.23 7.51
N LEU A 291 -4.00 -31.11 8.00
CA LEU A 291 -4.37 -29.96 7.18
C LEU A 291 -3.14 -29.45 6.42
N ALA A 292 -2.02 -29.25 7.12
CA ALA A 292 -0.76 -28.79 6.53
C ALA A 292 -0.23 -29.73 5.44
N GLN A 293 -0.31 -31.04 5.66
CA GLN A 293 0.05 -32.04 4.63
C GLN A 293 -0.78 -31.89 3.36
N GLY A 294 -2.08 -31.60 3.51
CA GLY A 294 -2.98 -31.33 2.40
C GLY A 294 -2.56 -30.13 1.56
N VAL A 295 -2.17 -29.03 2.22
CA VAL A 295 -1.67 -27.80 1.57
C VAL A 295 -0.33 -28.05 0.90
N ILE A 296 0.63 -28.63 1.62
CA ILE A 296 2.00 -28.88 1.11
C ILE A 296 1.97 -29.77 -0.13
N GLY A 297 1.14 -30.81 -0.13
CA GLY A 297 0.96 -31.67 -1.31
C GLY A 297 0.29 -30.98 -2.50
N ALA A 298 -0.24 -29.77 -2.31
CA ALA A 298 -0.96 -28.99 -3.30
C ALA A 298 -0.21 -27.75 -3.82
N LEU A 299 0.99 -27.47 -3.29
CA LEU A 299 1.82 -26.34 -3.71
C LEU A 299 2.32 -26.55 -5.14
N LYS A 300 1.91 -25.70 -6.08
CA LYS A 300 2.26 -25.83 -7.51
C LYS A 300 3.76 -25.60 -7.79
N GLY A 301 4.42 -24.76 -7.00
CA GLY A 301 5.81 -24.33 -7.19
C GLY A 301 6.86 -25.14 -6.43
N LEU A 302 6.42 -26.05 -5.54
CA LEU A 302 7.31 -26.86 -4.72
C LEU A 302 7.48 -28.26 -5.33
N THR A 303 8.71 -28.71 -5.48
CA THR A 303 8.97 -30.04 -6.05
C THR A 303 8.36 -31.15 -5.19
N PRO A 304 7.81 -32.21 -5.81
CA PRO A 304 7.23 -33.33 -5.07
C PRO A 304 8.19 -33.98 -4.09
N ALA A 305 9.50 -33.98 -4.38
CA ALA A 305 10.51 -34.53 -3.47
C ALA A 305 10.59 -33.74 -2.15
N ILE A 306 10.56 -32.40 -2.22
CA ILE A 306 10.59 -31.53 -1.05
C ILE A 306 9.26 -31.60 -0.30
N ALA A 307 8.14 -31.53 -1.02
CA ALA A 307 6.81 -31.66 -0.43
C ALA A 307 6.65 -32.98 0.34
N ASN A 308 7.04 -34.10 -0.27
CA ASN A 308 6.97 -35.42 0.38
C ASN A 308 7.85 -35.53 1.64
N ARG A 309 9.00 -34.85 1.67
CA ARG A 309 9.86 -34.80 2.84
C ARG A 309 9.16 -34.12 4.03
N TYR A 310 8.52 -32.97 3.80
CA TYR A 310 7.77 -32.28 4.85
C TYR A 310 6.51 -33.06 5.26
N ILE A 311 5.80 -33.68 4.31
CA ILE A 311 4.63 -34.50 4.64
C ILE A 311 5.03 -35.65 5.57
N ALA A 312 6.12 -36.35 5.26
CA ALA A 312 6.66 -37.42 6.11
C ALA A 312 7.10 -36.90 7.48
N GLN A 313 7.73 -35.72 7.54
CA GLN A 313 8.10 -35.08 8.80
C GLN A 313 6.89 -34.73 9.67
N LEU A 314 5.79 -34.26 9.07
CA LEU A 314 4.55 -33.98 9.80
C LEU A 314 3.85 -35.26 10.27
N ASP A 315 3.93 -36.37 9.53
CA ASP A 315 3.43 -37.68 9.97
C ASP A 315 4.23 -38.20 11.18
N GLU A 316 5.55 -38.03 11.17
CA GLU A 316 6.44 -38.36 12.29
C GLU A 316 6.11 -37.48 13.52
N LEU A 317 5.97 -36.17 13.33
CA LEU A 317 5.58 -35.25 14.42
C LEU A 317 4.22 -35.59 15.02
N ALA A 318 3.24 -35.98 14.21
CA ALA A 318 1.95 -36.43 14.70
C ALA A 318 2.10 -37.68 15.59
N THR A 319 3.00 -38.61 15.22
CA THR A 319 3.31 -39.80 16.01
C THR A 319 4.02 -39.44 17.32
N ILE A 320 4.99 -38.50 17.29
CA ILE A 320 5.69 -38.03 18.50
C ILE A 320 4.73 -37.35 19.48
N CYS A 321 3.85 -36.49 18.97
CA CYS A 321 2.99 -35.66 19.80
C CYS A 321 1.71 -36.37 20.28
N ALA A 322 1.36 -37.51 19.66
CA ALA A 322 0.18 -38.29 20.00
C ALA A 322 0.38 -39.83 19.77
N PRO A 323 1.40 -40.46 20.40
CA PRO A 323 1.89 -41.80 20.04
C PRO A 323 0.91 -42.96 20.23
N ALA A 324 -0.19 -42.74 20.95
CA ALA A 324 -1.21 -43.76 21.23
C ALA A 324 -2.62 -43.34 20.75
N ALA A 325 -2.74 -42.23 20.02
CA ALA A 325 -4.03 -41.72 19.59
C ALA A 325 -4.56 -42.50 18.39
N SER A 326 -5.78 -43.04 18.53
CA SER A 326 -6.52 -43.69 17.44
C SER A 326 -7.82 -42.96 17.11
N THR A 327 -8.19 -41.96 17.91
CA THR A 327 -9.44 -41.21 17.77
C THR A 327 -9.24 -39.72 18.06
N VAL A 328 -10.19 -38.92 17.58
CA VAL A 328 -10.42 -37.53 17.98
C VAL A 328 -11.72 -37.45 18.76
N GLU A 329 -11.67 -36.86 19.94
CA GLU A 329 -12.84 -36.61 20.78
C GLU A 329 -13.41 -35.21 20.47
N LEU A 330 -14.72 -35.14 20.23
CA LEU A 330 -15.42 -33.88 19.95
C LEU A 330 -16.53 -33.68 20.96
N GLU A 331 -16.51 -32.56 21.66
CA GLU A 331 -17.48 -32.18 22.68
C GLU A 331 -17.94 -30.72 22.51
N GLY A 332 -19.24 -30.50 22.49
CA GLY A 332 -19.85 -29.15 22.49
C GLY A 332 -20.67 -28.83 21.24
N PHE A 333 -21.28 -27.64 21.26
CA PHE A 333 -22.10 -27.14 20.16
C PHE A 333 -21.23 -26.46 19.10
N ALA A 334 -21.36 -26.90 17.85
CA ALA A 334 -20.89 -26.19 16.68
C ALA A 334 -22.08 -25.51 15.99
N ARG A 335 -22.11 -24.18 16.00
CA ARG A 335 -23.14 -23.38 15.34
C ARG A 335 -22.54 -22.56 14.21
N VAL A 336 -22.92 -22.88 12.98
CA VAL A 336 -22.38 -22.19 11.79
C VAL A 336 -23.26 -21.03 11.36
N LYS A 337 -22.70 -20.11 10.54
CA LYS A 337 -23.40 -18.90 10.07
C LYS A 337 -24.70 -19.18 9.30
N SER A 338 -24.85 -20.36 8.70
CA SER A 338 -26.09 -20.80 8.05
C SER A 338 -27.24 -21.09 9.02
N GLY A 339 -26.97 -21.04 10.33
CA GLY A 339 -27.94 -21.34 11.39
C GLY A 339 -28.04 -22.82 11.74
N LYS A 340 -27.32 -23.70 11.04
CA LYS A 340 -27.22 -25.13 11.38
C LYS A 340 -26.39 -25.29 12.66
N THR A 341 -26.87 -26.13 13.56
CA THR A 341 -26.19 -26.45 14.82
C THR A 341 -26.05 -27.97 14.93
N VAL A 342 -24.87 -28.43 15.32
CA VAL A 342 -24.60 -29.83 15.69
C VAL A 342 -24.05 -29.85 17.10
N ASN A 343 -24.51 -30.79 17.93
CA ASN A 343 -23.94 -31.03 19.25
C ASN A 343 -23.06 -32.29 19.16
N PHE A 344 -21.77 -32.12 19.41
CA PHE A 344 -20.80 -33.20 19.42
C PHE A 344 -20.66 -33.76 20.84
N ASN A 345 -20.66 -35.09 20.92
CA ASN A 345 -20.35 -35.84 22.13
C ASN A 345 -19.95 -37.26 21.71
N ASN A 346 -18.90 -37.35 20.90
CA ASN A 346 -18.51 -38.59 20.26
C ASN A 346 -17.01 -38.63 19.97
N SER A 347 -16.50 -39.85 19.86
CA SER A 347 -15.14 -40.13 19.45
C SER A 347 -15.14 -40.64 18.00
N VAL A 348 -14.27 -40.11 17.15
CA VAL A 348 -14.18 -40.40 15.71
C VAL A 348 -12.81 -40.97 15.40
N PRO A 349 -12.66 -41.95 14.49
CA PRO A 349 -11.35 -42.44 14.08
C PRO A 349 -10.43 -41.31 13.59
N LEU A 350 -9.20 -41.29 14.11
CA LEU A 350 -8.22 -40.24 13.84
C LEU A 350 -7.83 -40.21 12.35
N ASP A 351 -7.63 -41.38 11.75
CA ASP A 351 -7.30 -41.53 10.32
C ASP A 351 -8.37 -40.94 9.40
N GLN A 352 -9.65 -41.14 9.72
CA GLN A 352 -10.78 -40.55 9.02
C GLN A 352 -10.75 -39.02 9.10
N MET A 353 -10.46 -38.46 10.28
CA MET A 353 -10.40 -37.01 10.48
C MET A 353 -9.16 -36.38 9.84
N GLN A 354 -8.02 -37.07 9.86
CA GLN A 354 -6.80 -36.64 9.16
C GLN A 354 -6.99 -36.66 7.65
N LEU A 355 -7.69 -37.66 7.10
CA LEU A 355 -8.05 -37.68 5.68
C LEU A 355 -8.97 -36.51 5.31
N ALA A 356 -9.92 -36.16 6.18
CA ALA A 356 -10.75 -34.96 5.99
C ALA A 356 -9.92 -33.69 6.02
N ALA A 357 -9.01 -33.53 6.99
CA ALA A 357 -8.11 -32.38 7.10
C ALA A 357 -7.24 -32.19 5.85
N ARG A 358 -6.60 -33.27 5.36
CA ARG A 358 -5.81 -33.22 4.11
C ARG A 358 -6.65 -32.74 2.91
N LYS A 359 -7.89 -33.21 2.79
CA LYS A 359 -8.83 -32.77 1.73
C LYS A 359 -9.18 -31.28 1.85
N VAL A 360 -9.45 -30.81 3.06
CA VAL A 360 -9.79 -29.40 3.32
C VAL A 360 -8.62 -28.49 3.00
N GLY A 361 -7.42 -28.81 3.50
CA GLY A 361 -6.22 -28.01 3.24
C GLY A 361 -5.88 -27.94 1.75
N ASN A 362 -5.94 -29.09 1.06
CA ASN A 362 -5.76 -29.16 -0.39
C ASN A 362 -6.78 -28.29 -1.14
N TYR A 363 -8.05 -28.37 -0.76
CA TYR A 363 -9.11 -27.59 -1.40
C TYR A 363 -8.90 -26.08 -1.22
N ILE A 364 -8.68 -25.61 0.01
CA ILE A 364 -8.52 -24.17 0.27
C ILE A 364 -7.32 -23.62 -0.51
N ALA A 365 -6.21 -24.36 -0.56
CA ALA A 365 -5.01 -23.93 -1.27
C ALA A 365 -5.20 -23.86 -2.79
N THR A 366 -6.07 -24.68 -3.39
CA THR A 366 -6.16 -24.87 -4.85
C THR A 366 -7.43 -24.38 -5.51
N ALA A 367 -8.52 -24.22 -4.75
CA ALA A 367 -9.81 -23.83 -5.27
C ALA A 367 -9.75 -22.41 -5.83
N ALA A 368 -10.43 -22.22 -6.96
CA ALA A 368 -10.65 -20.91 -7.55
C ALA A 368 -11.89 -20.26 -6.93
N PHE A 369 -11.78 -18.98 -6.58
CA PHE A 369 -12.85 -18.22 -5.93
C PHE A 369 -13.29 -17.04 -6.79
N ASP A 370 -14.60 -16.78 -6.86
CA ASP A 370 -15.14 -15.61 -7.58
C ASP A 370 -14.70 -14.31 -6.88
N ALA A 371 -14.60 -14.34 -5.54
CA ALA A 371 -14.01 -13.29 -4.73
C ALA A 371 -12.55 -12.96 -5.12
N LEU A 372 -11.87 -13.89 -5.80
CA LEU A 372 -10.53 -13.76 -6.35
C LEU A 372 -10.52 -13.85 -7.89
N ALA A 373 -11.58 -13.41 -8.55
CA ALA A 373 -11.68 -13.35 -10.01
C ALA A 373 -11.38 -14.69 -10.73
N GLY A 374 -11.72 -15.82 -10.09
CA GLY A 374 -11.47 -17.16 -10.61
C GLY A 374 -10.06 -17.69 -10.36
N HIS A 375 -9.29 -17.04 -9.48
CA HIS A 375 -7.96 -17.50 -9.04
C HIS A 375 -8.02 -18.18 -7.68
N SER A 376 -7.00 -19.00 -7.41
CA SER A 376 -6.75 -19.59 -6.09
C SER A 376 -5.90 -18.67 -5.22
N ILE A 377 -5.93 -18.89 -3.91
CA ILE A 377 -5.10 -18.11 -2.96
C ILE A 377 -3.62 -18.27 -3.31
N GLN A 378 -3.19 -19.49 -3.69
CA GLN A 378 -1.80 -19.75 -4.07
C GLN A 378 -1.35 -19.06 -5.38
N ASP A 379 -2.29 -18.60 -6.22
CA ASP A 379 -1.91 -17.80 -7.37
C ASP A 379 -1.48 -16.38 -6.95
N ILE A 380 -1.95 -15.90 -5.79
CA ILE A 380 -1.58 -14.61 -5.19
C ILE A 380 -0.30 -14.74 -4.38
N GLU A 381 -0.22 -15.72 -3.49
CA GLU A 381 0.92 -15.95 -2.62
C GLU A 381 1.09 -17.44 -2.35
N THR A 382 2.30 -17.94 -2.55
CA THR A 382 2.64 -19.35 -2.42
C THR A 382 4.08 -19.49 -1.98
N TRP A 383 4.41 -20.67 -1.48
CA TRP A 383 5.78 -21.10 -1.25
C TRP A 383 6.25 -22.00 -2.39
N ASP A 384 7.41 -21.70 -2.97
CA ASP A 384 8.00 -22.49 -4.05
C ASP A 384 9.44 -22.98 -3.74
N ASP A 385 10.07 -23.66 -4.69
CA ASP A 385 11.45 -24.16 -4.54
C ASP A 385 12.48 -23.04 -4.30
N ALA A 386 12.25 -21.81 -4.78
CA ALA A 386 13.16 -20.69 -4.56
C ALA A 386 13.07 -20.20 -3.12
N ASP A 387 11.87 -20.09 -2.57
CA ASP A 387 11.64 -19.76 -1.16
C ASP A 387 12.25 -20.82 -0.23
N GLU A 388 12.00 -22.10 -0.53
CA GLU A 388 12.60 -23.22 0.21
C GLU A 388 14.13 -23.19 0.15
N SER A 389 14.70 -22.84 -1.02
CA SER A 389 16.15 -22.71 -1.18
C SER A 389 16.70 -21.57 -0.33
N ALA A 390 16.01 -20.42 -0.29
CA ALA A 390 16.39 -19.28 0.55
C ALA A 390 16.34 -19.65 2.05
N ALA A 391 15.23 -20.24 2.52
CA ALA A 391 15.09 -20.71 3.90
C ALA A 391 16.18 -21.73 4.27
N SER A 392 16.50 -22.67 3.38
CA SER A 392 17.57 -23.66 3.58
C SER A 392 18.97 -23.01 3.65
N HIS A 393 19.23 -21.98 2.86
CA HIS A 393 20.48 -21.21 2.93
C HIS A 393 20.59 -20.41 4.23
N ILE A 394 19.50 -19.80 4.68
CA ILE A 394 19.43 -19.11 5.97
C ILE A 394 19.70 -20.10 7.11
N ALA A 395 19.04 -21.26 7.09
CA ALA A 395 19.26 -22.30 8.09
C ALA A 395 20.73 -22.74 8.16
N SER A 396 21.34 -22.98 6.99
CA SER A 396 22.75 -23.35 6.88
C SER A 396 23.68 -22.26 7.41
N SER A 397 23.34 -20.99 7.18
CA SER A 397 24.10 -19.84 7.68
C SER A 397 24.01 -19.71 9.20
N LEU A 398 22.81 -19.89 9.78
CA LEU A 398 22.61 -19.91 11.22
C LEU A 398 23.42 -21.04 11.88
N LEU A 399 23.37 -22.25 11.33
CA LEU A 399 24.14 -23.40 11.81
C LEU A 399 25.65 -23.16 11.77
N ALA A 400 26.14 -22.40 10.77
CA ALA A 400 27.53 -21.96 10.69
C ALA A 400 27.86 -20.78 11.64
N GLY A 401 26.85 -20.19 12.29
CA GLY A 401 26.99 -19.01 13.16
C GLY A 401 27.20 -17.71 12.40
N ASN A 402 26.81 -17.64 11.13
CA ASN A 402 26.94 -16.47 10.29
C ASN A 402 25.71 -15.55 10.40
N PRO A 403 25.88 -14.22 10.25
CA PRO A 403 24.77 -13.28 10.12
C PRO A 403 23.87 -13.61 8.92
N VAL A 404 22.57 -13.33 9.07
CA VAL A 404 21.54 -13.56 8.02
C VAL A 404 20.82 -12.28 7.60
N ASN A 405 21.37 -11.11 7.93
CA ASN A 405 20.89 -9.82 7.44
C ASN A 405 20.82 -9.81 5.89
N GLY A 406 19.65 -9.46 5.34
CA GLY A 406 19.42 -9.43 3.90
C GLY A 406 19.54 -10.78 3.17
N ALA A 407 19.52 -11.91 3.90
CA ALA A 407 19.64 -13.25 3.30
C ALA A 407 18.36 -13.76 2.63
N GLY A 408 17.23 -13.09 2.88
CA GLY A 408 15.89 -13.39 2.36
C GLY A 408 14.90 -12.37 2.92
N ASP A 409 13.61 -12.61 2.68
CA ASP A 409 12.54 -11.88 3.37
C ASP A 409 12.26 -12.46 4.77
N ASP A 410 11.35 -11.81 5.52
CA ASP A 410 11.07 -12.20 6.90
C ASP A 410 10.43 -13.60 6.98
N ALA A 411 9.60 -13.98 6.00
CA ALA A 411 9.04 -15.33 5.90
C ALA A 411 10.13 -16.40 5.77
N GLN A 412 11.09 -16.18 4.87
CA GLN A 412 12.24 -17.05 4.67
C GLN A 412 13.18 -17.07 5.89
N ILE A 413 13.34 -15.95 6.60
CA ILE A 413 14.13 -15.86 7.83
C ILE A 413 13.51 -16.73 8.94
N ILE A 414 12.20 -16.61 9.17
CA ILE A 414 11.50 -17.40 10.20
C ILE A 414 11.47 -18.90 9.82
N ALA A 415 11.26 -19.23 8.55
CA ALA A 415 11.32 -20.60 8.05
C ALA A 415 12.73 -21.19 8.23
N GLY A 416 13.77 -20.46 7.83
CA GLY A 416 15.16 -20.87 7.98
C GLY A 416 15.58 -21.04 9.45
N MET A 417 15.08 -20.18 10.34
CA MET A 417 15.27 -20.33 11.78
C MET A 417 14.64 -21.63 12.31
N THR A 418 13.41 -21.94 11.88
CA THR A 418 12.72 -23.18 12.24
C THR A 418 13.54 -24.41 11.79
N LEU A 419 14.03 -24.40 10.54
CA LEU A 419 14.87 -25.48 10.02
C LEU A 419 16.23 -25.63 10.74
N ALA A 420 16.84 -24.52 11.16
CA ALA A 420 18.09 -24.55 11.92
C ALA A 420 17.87 -25.09 13.35
N LEU A 421 16.79 -24.68 14.01
CA LEU A 421 16.46 -25.13 15.37
C LEU A 421 16.09 -26.60 15.42
N LEU A 422 15.43 -27.14 14.41
CA LEU A 422 15.20 -28.58 14.29
C LEU A 422 16.48 -29.38 14.07
N GLN A 423 17.61 -28.75 13.76
CA GLN A 423 18.89 -29.45 13.66
C GLN A 423 19.74 -29.27 14.91
N GLN A 424 19.73 -28.06 15.49
CA GLN A 424 20.54 -27.74 16.68
C GLN A 424 19.75 -26.88 17.69
N PRO A 425 18.81 -27.50 18.44
CA PRO A 425 17.98 -26.79 19.43
C PRO A 425 18.80 -26.03 20.48
N GLY A 426 19.93 -26.60 20.91
CA GLY A 426 20.81 -25.99 21.92
C GLY A 426 21.43 -24.64 21.52
N ASN A 427 21.32 -24.23 20.25
CA ASN A 427 21.75 -22.91 19.77
C ASN A 427 20.64 -21.85 19.80
N TYR A 428 19.52 -22.11 20.48
CA TYR A 428 18.35 -21.24 20.51
C TYR A 428 18.67 -19.77 20.77
N GLN A 429 19.42 -19.45 21.83
CA GLN A 429 19.79 -18.07 22.14
C GLN A 429 20.65 -17.43 21.04
N LYS A 430 21.63 -18.16 20.51
CA LYS A 430 22.50 -17.69 19.44
C LYS A 430 21.71 -17.42 18.16
N PHE A 431 20.74 -18.27 17.82
CA PHE A 431 19.90 -18.07 16.64
C PHE A 431 18.93 -16.91 16.85
N ASN A 432 18.39 -16.71 18.06
CA ASN A 432 17.60 -15.51 18.38
C ASN A 432 18.42 -14.24 18.14
N GLU A 433 19.68 -14.18 18.59
CA GLU A 433 20.54 -13.01 18.36
C GLU A 433 20.74 -12.70 16.86
N LEU A 434 21.09 -13.73 16.06
CA LEU A 434 21.34 -13.56 14.62
C LEU A 434 20.06 -13.19 13.85
N VAL A 435 18.93 -13.78 14.20
CA VAL A 435 17.63 -13.50 13.56
C VAL A 435 17.09 -12.13 14.00
N ASN A 436 17.20 -11.77 15.28
CA ASN A 436 16.81 -10.45 15.77
C ASN A 436 17.60 -9.35 15.06
N ALA A 437 18.90 -9.54 14.83
CA ALA A 437 19.71 -8.61 14.05
C ALA A 437 19.23 -8.49 12.59
N ALA A 438 18.78 -9.59 11.97
CA ALA A 438 18.21 -9.56 10.63
C ALA A 438 16.85 -8.85 10.59
N LEU A 439 15.98 -9.07 11.59
CA LEU A 439 14.68 -8.39 11.68
C LEU A 439 14.83 -6.89 12.03
N ASP A 440 15.88 -6.50 12.76
CA ASP A 440 16.24 -5.08 12.92
C ASP A 440 16.56 -4.44 11.57
N ASP A 441 17.29 -5.15 10.71
CA ASP A 441 17.59 -4.72 9.34
C ASP A 441 16.32 -4.65 8.49
N SER A 442 15.42 -5.63 8.60
CA SER A 442 14.10 -5.61 7.93
C SER A 442 13.27 -4.40 8.32
N PHE A 443 13.19 -4.06 9.61
CA PHE A 443 12.47 -2.86 10.06
C PHE A 443 13.05 -1.58 9.47
N ASN A 444 14.39 -1.46 9.44
CA ASN A 444 15.08 -0.29 8.91
C ASN A 444 14.91 -0.11 7.39
N HIS A 445 14.48 -1.15 6.68
CA HIS A 445 14.20 -1.12 5.25
C HIS A 445 12.71 -1.30 4.92
N ASP A 446 11.84 -1.39 5.93
CA ASP A 446 10.42 -1.57 5.70
C ASP A 446 9.80 -0.29 5.09
N PRO A 447 9.00 -0.40 4.01
CA PRO A 447 8.46 0.75 3.29
C PRO A 447 7.55 1.65 4.14
N TYR A 448 7.05 1.18 5.28
CA TYR A 448 6.17 1.93 6.16
C TYR A 448 6.83 2.43 7.43
N TRP A 449 7.87 1.73 7.90
CA TRP A 449 8.51 2.00 9.19
C TRP A 449 9.90 2.63 9.09
N ALA A 450 10.61 2.45 7.97
CA ALA A 450 11.93 3.02 7.79
C ALA A 450 11.89 4.56 7.88
N LEU A 451 12.68 5.14 8.79
CA LEU A 451 12.93 6.58 8.79
C LEU A 451 13.69 6.96 7.50
N PRO A 452 13.39 8.11 6.86
CA PRO A 452 14.25 8.66 5.81
C PRO A 452 15.60 9.03 6.44
N SER A 453 16.52 8.08 6.51
CA SER A 453 17.79 8.25 7.21
C SER A 453 18.76 9.03 6.32
N GLY A 454 18.90 10.31 6.62
CA GLY A 454 20.09 11.06 6.23
C GLY A 454 21.32 10.49 6.93
N LYS A 455 22.30 10.02 6.13
CA LYS A 455 23.67 9.56 6.49
C LYS A 455 23.83 8.10 6.91
N ASN A 456 24.20 7.22 5.97
CA ASN A 456 25.60 6.81 5.73
C ASN A 456 25.65 5.72 4.65
N PHE A 457 26.27 6.07 3.52
CA PHE A 457 26.73 5.11 2.52
C PHE A 457 27.80 4.19 3.14
N ILE A 458 27.45 2.95 3.45
CA ILE A 458 28.42 1.86 3.57
C ILE A 458 28.26 0.98 2.34
N LEU A 459 29.22 1.12 1.42
CA LEU A 459 29.43 0.24 0.28
C LEU A 459 29.70 -1.20 0.75
N ARG A 460 28.84 -2.15 0.36
CA ARG A 460 29.24 -3.55 0.18
C ARG A 460 28.91 -4.05 -1.22
N SER A 461 29.98 -4.49 -1.87
CA SER A 461 30.14 -5.19 -3.15
C SER A 461 28.91 -5.92 -3.71
N THR A 462 28.30 -5.31 -4.71
CA THR A 462 27.39 -5.95 -5.68
C THR A 462 28.18 -6.85 -6.65
N ARG A 463 27.78 -8.12 -6.80
CA ARG A 463 28.01 -8.84 -8.06
C ARG A 463 27.20 -8.12 -9.15
N LYS A 464 27.91 -7.69 -10.19
CA LYS A 464 27.41 -6.83 -11.27
C LYS A 464 26.22 -7.46 -12.01
N LEU A 465 25.08 -6.80 -11.92
CA LEU A 465 24.22 -6.56 -13.07
C LEU A 465 24.32 -5.05 -13.39
N PRO A 466 24.40 -4.63 -14.66
CA PRO A 466 24.66 -3.25 -15.02
C PRO A 466 23.51 -2.36 -14.54
N ALA A 467 23.85 -1.38 -13.70
CA ALA A 467 22.94 -0.38 -13.18
C ALA A 467 22.40 0.52 -14.31
N ALA A 468 21.09 0.74 -14.32
CA ALA A 468 20.52 1.97 -14.84
C ALA A 468 20.31 2.93 -13.66
N ALA A 469 20.92 4.11 -13.73
CA ALA A 469 20.98 5.09 -12.65
C ALA A 469 19.61 5.76 -12.39
N SER A 470 19.09 5.69 -11.15
CA SER A 470 17.95 6.52 -10.74
C SER A 470 18.38 7.65 -9.80
N GLY A 471 18.93 8.73 -10.37
CA GLY A 471 19.03 10.03 -9.70
C GLY A 471 17.71 10.80 -9.77
N ILE A 472 16.72 10.42 -8.95
CA ILE A 472 15.39 11.06 -8.89
C ILE A 472 15.40 12.15 -7.79
N ASP A 473 14.88 13.34 -8.10
CA ASP A 473 14.79 14.47 -7.16
C ASP A 473 13.62 14.28 -6.16
N PRO A 474 13.86 14.20 -4.84
CA PRO A 474 12.80 13.97 -3.85
C PRO A 474 11.76 15.10 -3.79
N TYR A 475 12.08 16.32 -4.23
CA TYR A 475 11.09 17.41 -4.27
C TYR A 475 10.10 17.25 -5.43
N ALA A 476 10.55 16.66 -6.55
CA ALA A 476 9.65 16.30 -7.64
C ALA A 476 8.61 15.28 -7.15
N GLU A 477 9.03 14.29 -6.34
CA GLU A 477 8.12 13.32 -5.74
C GLU A 477 7.05 13.97 -4.85
N ARG A 478 7.48 14.82 -3.90
CA ARG A 478 6.58 15.55 -3.01
C ARG A 478 5.52 16.38 -3.74
N ILE A 479 5.89 17.09 -4.80
CA ILE A 479 5.01 18.04 -5.50
C ILE A 479 4.02 17.33 -6.42
N ILE A 480 4.49 16.30 -7.15
CA ILE A 480 3.66 15.55 -8.09
C ILE A 480 2.53 14.81 -7.35
N ASP A 481 2.87 14.24 -6.19
CA ASP A 481 1.97 13.37 -5.45
C ASP A 481 1.09 14.14 -4.42
N TYR A 482 1.37 15.44 -4.19
CA TYR A 482 0.58 16.30 -3.30
C TYR A 482 -0.84 16.55 -3.83
N ASN A 483 -1.85 16.11 -3.06
CA ASN A 483 -3.25 16.37 -3.33
C ASN A 483 -3.86 17.36 -2.32
N PRO A 484 -4.20 18.60 -2.73
CA PRO A 484 -4.75 19.62 -1.83
C PRO A 484 -6.10 19.24 -1.22
N LEU A 485 -6.85 18.34 -1.87
CA LEU A 485 -8.18 17.93 -1.39
C LEU A 485 -8.11 16.95 -0.21
N ASP A 486 -6.96 16.30 0.05
CA ASP A 486 -6.80 15.42 1.21
C ASP A 486 -6.98 16.19 2.54
N ALA A 487 -6.54 17.46 2.57
CA ALA A 487 -6.75 18.34 3.71
C ALA A 487 -8.23 18.73 3.90
N ASP A 488 -9.00 18.88 2.81
CA ASP A 488 -10.43 19.21 2.85
C ASP A 488 -11.27 18.05 3.41
N PHE A 489 -10.87 16.80 3.13
CA PHE A 489 -11.55 15.62 3.62
C PHE A 489 -11.39 15.44 5.15
N ASN A 490 -10.25 15.85 5.72
CA ASN A 490 -10.03 15.83 7.17
C ASN A 490 -10.89 16.85 7.95
N LEU A 491 -11.46 17.86 7.28
CA LEU A 491 -12.36 18.87 7.88
C LEU A 491 -13.86 18.47 7.88
N MET A 492 -14.23 17.33 7.30
CA MET A 492 -15.63 16.95 7.01
C MET A 492 -16.47 16.39 8.17
N PHE A 493 -15.97 16.35 9.41
CA PHE A 493 -16.73 15.82 10.55
C PHE A 493 -17.59 16.85 11.32
N ASN A 494 -17.71 18.09 10.84
CA ASN A 494 -18.65 19.08 11.40
C ASN A 494 -19.34 19.92 10.30
N LEU A 495 -20.64 19.67 10.09
CA LEU A 495 -21.64 20.57 9.47
C LEU A 495 -21.38 21.08 8.03
N GLY A 496 -21.98 20.39 7.05
CA GLY A 496 -22.25 20.93 5.70
C GLY A 496 -21.03 21.03 4.79
N ILE A 497 -21.24 20.89 3.47
CA ILE A 497 -20.17 21.01 2.47
C ILE A 497 -19.61 22.44 2.50
N VAL A 498 -18.53 22.65 3.24
CA VAL A 498 -17.67 23.83 3.12
C VAL A 498 -16.28 23.36 2.70
N THR A 499 -15.99 23.75 1.47
CA THR A 499 -14.95 23.37 0.53
C THR A 499 -13.83 24.41 0.58
N SER A 500 -12.73 24.16 1.30
CA SER A 500 -11.65 25.14 1.30
C SER A 500 -11.12 25.38 -0.12
N HIS A 501 -11.26 24.38 -1.02
CA HIS A 501 -10.95 24.47 -2.45
C HIS A 501 -12.15 24.66 -3.40
N ALA A 502 -13.33 25.13 -2.98
CA ALA A 502 -14.34 25.52 -3.97
C ALA A 502 -13.98 26.84 -4.63
N ILE A 503 -14.03 26.84 -5.96
CA ILE A 503 -13.84 28.05 -6.74
C ILE A 503 -15.12 28.89 -6.77
N LYS A 504 -14.96 30.21 -6.78
CA LYS A 504 -16.03 31.12 -7.20
C LYS A 504 -16.35 30.85 -8.68
N PRO A 505 -17.64 30.86 -9.07
CA PRO A 505 -18.03 30.64 -10.46
C PRO A 505 -17.28 31.55 -11.43
N ILE A 506 -16.68 30.97 -12.46
CA ILE A 506 -15.98 31.72 -13.51
C ILE A 506 -17.03 32.36 -14.42
N PRO A 507 -16.98 33.68 -14.68
CA PRO A 507 -17.97 34.38 -15.48
C PRO A 507 -17.75 34.16 -16.98
N TRP A 508 -18.03 32.92 -17.45
CA TRP A 508 -17.93 32.56 -18.86
C TRP A 508 -18.79 33.50 -19.74
N PRO A 509 -18.30 33.95 -20.92
CA PRO A 509 -18.96 35.02 -21.69
C PRO A 509 -20.40 34.70 -22.14
N ASN A 510 -20.69 33.43 -22.39
CA ASN A 510 -22.00 32.92 -22.76
C ASN A 510 -22.06 31.39 -22.51
N LYS A 511 -23.25 30.81 -22.72
CA LYS A 511 -23.49 29.38 -22.49
C LYS A 511 -22.67 28.46 -23.40
N SER A 512 -22.46 28.81 -24.68
CA SER A 512 -21.67 27.96 -25.58
C SER A 512 -20.18 27.97 -25.25
N ASN A 513 -19.68 29.03 -24.62
CA ASN A 513 -18.33 29.11 -24.10
C ASN A 513 -18.17 28.53 -22.68
N THR A 514 -19.25 28.08 -22.04
CA THR A 514 -19.18 27.40 -20.73
C THR A 514 -18.85 25.92 -20.96
N PRO A 515 -17.86 25.33 -20.27
CA PRO A 515 -17.57 23.90 -20.37
C PRO A 515 -18.83 23.05 -20.12
N GLN A 516 -19.16 22.18 -21.08
CA GLN A 516 -20.29 21.26 -20.98
C GLN A 516 -19.78 19.82 -20.87
N ILE A 517 -20.36 19.04 -19.95
CA ILE A 517 -20.06 17.62 -19.84
C ILE A 517 -20.58 16.91 -21.10
N VAL A 518 -19.73 16.10 -21.72
CA VAL A 518 -20.14 15.20 -22.79
C VAL A 518 -20.54 13.88 -22.16
N ASN A 519 -21.75 13.41 -22.42
CA ASN A 519 -22.15 12.06 -22.05
C ASN A 519 -21.35 11.09 -22.92
N PHE A 520 -20.37 10.42 -22.33
CA PHE A 520 -19.64 9.34 -22.95
C PHE A 520 -19.42 8.22 -21.93
N THR A 521 -19.44 6.98 -22.41
CA THR A 521 -19.15 5.81 -21.57
C THR A 521 -17.71 5.39 -21.85
N PRO A 522 -16.78 5.54 -20.90
CA PRO A 522 -15.42 5.03 -21.07
C PRO A 522 -15.45 3.50 -21.13
N VAL A 523 -14.59 2.92 -21.96
CA VAL A 523 -14.35 1.49 -21.97
C VAL A 523 -12.96 1.24 -21.43
N GLN A 524 -12.85 0.41 -20.39
CA GLN A 524 -11.57 0.08 -19.76
C GLN A 524 -10.63 -0.54 -20.80
N GLY A 525 -9.37 -0.06 -20.84
CA GLY A 525 -8.38 -0.52 -21.79
C GLY A 525 -8.64 -0.16 -23.25
N ALA A 526 -9.64 0.69 -23.57
CA ALA A 526 -9.88 1.17 -24.93
C ALA A 526 -9.07 2.45 -25.25
N PRO A 527 -8.81 2.74 -26.54
CA PRO A 527 -8.18 3.98 -26.96
C PRO A 527 -8.95 5.22 -26.49
N LEU A 528 -8.27 6.36 -26.37
CA LEU A 528 -8.88 7.65 -26.07
C LEU A 528 -9.91 8.04 -27.13
N PRO A 529 -11.01 8.72 -26.74
CA PRO A 529 -12.03 9.15 -27.69
C PRO A 529 -11.49 10.21 -28.66
N LYS A 530 -12.07 10.26 -29.86
CA LYS A 530 -11.77 11.31 -30.83
C LYS A 530 -12.17 12.69 -30.29
N CYS A 531 -11.28 13.66 -30.39
CA CYS A 531 -11.50 15.04 -29.94
C CYS A 531 -10.72 16.03 -30.81
N ASP A 532 -11.08 17.33 -30.70
CA ASP A 532 -10.44 18.40 -31.45
C ASP A 532 -9.16 18.89 -30.75
N CYS A 533 -9.16 18.86 -29.40
CA CYS A 533 -8.07 19.33 -28.55
C CYS A 533 -7.87 18.44 -27.32
N VAL A 534 -6.62 18.31 -26.86
CA VAL A 534 -6.26 17.69 -25.59
C VAL A 534 -5.58 18.71 -24.67
N LEU A 535 -6.01 18.79 -23.42
CA LEU A 535 -5.37 19.56 -22.34
C LEU A 535 -4.69 18.59 -21.39
N ILE A 536 -3.37 18.67 -21.25
CA ILE A 536 -2.55 17.75 -20.44
C ILE A 536 -1.96 18.49 -19.24
N THR A 537 -2.05 17.88 -18.07
CA THR A 537 -1.47 18.36 -16.81
C THR A 537 -0.84 17.22 -16.01
N TRP A 538 -0.15 17.49 -14.90
CA TRP A 538 0.67 16.45 -14.22
C TRP A 538 0.29 16.23 -12.77
N THR A 539 0.18 17.28 -11.97
CA THR A 539 0.03 17.10 -10.52
C THR A 539 -1.44 16.94 -10.13
N ALA A 540 -1.69 16.39 -8.94
CA ALA A 540 -3.05 16.28 -8.44
C ALA A 540 -3.71 17.66 -8.20
N ALA A 541 -2.93 18.65 -7.74
CA ALA A 541 -3.40 20.02 -7.56
C ALA A 541 -3.84 20.66 -8.89
N GLU A 542 -3.03 20.54 -9.94
CA GLU A 542 -3.34 21.09 -11.26
C GLU A 542 -4.57 20.42 -11.88
N ALA A 543 -4.65 19.09 -11.79
CA ALA A 543 -5.76 18.31 -12.31
C ALA A 543 -7.07 18.65 -11.59
N ASN A 544 -7.04 18.84 -10.27
CA ASN A 544 -8.23 19.24 -9.51
C ASN A 544 -8.65 20.69 -9.76
N ALA A 545 -7.70 21.60 -10.01
CA ALA A 545 -8.01 22.95 -10.45
C ALA A 545 -8.64 22.95 -11.86
N MET A 546 -8.12 22.11 -12.75
CA MET A 546 -8.70 21.88 -14.08
C MET A 546 -10.11 21.31 -13.98
N ALA A 547 -10.32 20.32 -13.11
CA ALA A 547 -11.62 19.72 -12.90
C ALA A 547 -12.64 20.73 -12.35
N ALA A 548 -12.24 21.53 -11.36
CA ALA A 548 -13.10 22.56 -10.78
C ALA A 548 -13.53 23.62 -11.81
N ALA A 549 -12.64 24.00 -12.73
CA ALA A 549 -12.95 24.99 -13.75
C ALA A 549 -13.70 24.40 -14.97
N LEU A 550 -13.36 23.19 -15.41
CA LEU A 550 -13.77 22.66 -16.71
C LEU A 550 -14.69 21.42 -16.65
N THR A 551 -14.70 20.67 -15.56
CA THR A 551 -15.55 19.47 -15.40
C THR A 551 -16.50 19.64 -14.21
N PRO A 552 -17.48 20.56 -14.30
CA PRO A 552 -18.30 20.95 -13.15
C PRO A 552 -18.97 19.74 -12.49
N GLY A 553 -18.78 19.58 -11.18
CA GLY A 553 -19.33 18.46 -10.42
C GLY A 553 -18.47 17.20 -10.40
N TYR A 554 -17.31 17.19 -11.06
CA TYR A 554 -16.36 16.07 -11.06
C TYR A 554 -15.02 16.50 -10.47
N VAL A 555 -14.30 15.56 -9.86
CA VAL A 555 -12.92 15.74 -9.38
C VAL A 555 -11.95 14.88 -10.19
N ALA A 556 -10.74 15.38 -10.47
CA ALA A 556 -9.76 14.60 -11.22
C ALA A 556 -9.03 13.60 -10.33
N MET A 557 -8.58 14.07 -9.17
CA MET A 557 -7.85 13.33 -8.16
C MET A 557 -8.62 13.45 -6.84
N PRO A 558 -9.57 12.52 -6.57
CA PRO A 558 -10.37 12.59 -5.35
C PRO A 558 -9.47 12.46 -4.10
N PRO A 559 -9.91 12.97 -2.93
CA PRO A 559 -9.17 12.77 -1.70
C PRO A 559 -9.14 11.28 -1.31
N THR A 560 -8.14 10.92 -0.52
CA THR A 560 -7.98 9.58 0.05
C THR A 560 -9.26 9.18 0.79
N GLY A 561 -9.80 8.00 0.49
CA GLY A 561 -11.05 7.51 1.09
C GLY A 561 -12.35 7.96 0.38
N HIS A 562 -12.28 8.71 -0.71
CA HIS A 562 -13.46 9.07 -1.50
C HIS A 562 -14.12 7.86 -2.17
N THR A 563 -15.43 7.71 -2.00
CA THR A 563 -16.23 6.59 -2.54
C THR A 563 -17.22 7.00 -3.64
N GLY A 564 -17.17 8.27 -4.08
CA GLY A 564 -18.08 8.81 -5.09
C GLY A 564 -17.67 8.46 -6.53
N ASN A 565 -18.66 8.39 -7.42
CA ASN A 565 -18.48 8.06 -8.84
C ASN A 565 -18.27 9.29 -9.75
N HIS A 566 -18.20 10.50 -9.18
CA HIS A 566 -18.01 11.74 -9.93
C HIS A 566 -16.52 12.09 -10.05
N VAL A 567 -15.76 11.17 -10.65
CA VAL A 567 -14.31 11.28 -10.79
C VAL A 567 -13.88 11.12 -12.25
N TRP A 568 -12.70 11.64 -12.61
CA TRP A 568 -12.11 11.39 -13.94
C TRP A 568 -11.76 9.91 -14.13
N TYR A 569 -11.80 9.46 -15.38
CA TYR A 569 -11.64 8.04 -15.73
C TYR A 569 -10.18 7.67 -15.89
N LYS A 570 -9.79 6.48 -15.41
CA LYS A 570 -8.44 5.95 -15.63
C LYS A 570 -8.21 5.59 -17.10
N TYR A 571 -7.03 5.91 -17.61
CA TYR A 571 -6.58 5.54 -18.94
C TYR A 571 -5.50 4.45 -18.87
N THR A 572 -5.87 3.22 -19.21
CA THR A 572 -5.00 2.03 -19.07
C THR A 572 -4.62 1.39 -20.41
N HIS A 573 -5.03 1.99 -21.54
CA HIS A 573 -4.76 1.43 -22.87
C HIS A 573 -3.25 1.31 -23.11
N LYS A 574 -2.78 0.10 -23.46
CA LYS A 574 -1.36 -0.23 -23.68
C LYS A 574 -0.44 -0.02 -22.48
N PHE A 575 -0.96 0.11 -21.25
CA PHE A 575 -0.15 0.32 -20.05
C PHE A 575 1.05 -0.65 -19.92
N SER A 576 0.84 -1.93 -20.20
CA SER A 576 1.89 -2.96 -20.17
C SER A 576 3.09 -2.67 -21.08
N GLU A 577 2.90 -1.94 -22.18
CA GLU A 577 3.97 -1.53 -23.09
C GLU A 577 4.88 -0.45 -22.48
N TYR A 578 4.36 0.33 -21.53
CA TYR A 578 5.11 1.41 -20.87
C TYR A 578 5.90 0.92 -19.67
N VAL A 579 5.45 -0.15 -19.00
CA VAL A 579 6.05 -0.71 -17.77
C VAL A 579 7.58 -0.84 -17.84
N PRO A 580 8.21 -1.35 -18.93
CA PRO A 580 9.66 -1.48 -19.00
C PRO A 580 10.42 -0.14 -18.93
N GLY A 581 9.76 0.98 -19.24
CA GLY A 581 10.32 2.32 -19.17
C GLY A 581 10.03 3.05 -17.86
N LEU A 582 9.27 2.46 -16.93
CA LEU A 582 8.90 3.09 -15.66
C LEU A 582 9.93 2.77 -14.57
N THR A 583 10.00 3.63 -13.55
CA THR A 583 10.76 3.37 -12.32
C THR A 583 9.80 3.02 -11.19
N GLY A 584 10.31 2.50 -10.07
CA GLY A 584 9.50 2.29 -8.86
C GLY A 584 8.88 3.58 -8.29
N HIS A 585 9.40 4.75 -8.69
CA HIS A 585 8.87 6.06 -8.30
C HIS A 585 7.96 6.69 -9.36
N SER A 586 7.66 6.00 -10.46
CA SER A 586 6.72 6.51 -11.46
C SER A 586 5.29 6.57 -10.88
N PRO A 587 4.56 7.71 -10.95
CA PRO A 587 3.16 7.76 -10.51
C PRO A 587 2.28 6.75 -11.24
N SER A 588 2.60 6.47 -12.51
CA SER A 588 1.98 5.43 -13.35
C SER A 588 2.13 4.01 -12.78
N MET A 589 3.27 3.69 -12.13
CA MET A 589 3.45 2.42 -11.42
C MET A 589 2.59 2.34 -10.15
N GLN A 590 2.31 3.47 -9.51
CA GLN A 590 1.46 3.52 -8.32
C GLN A 590 -0.03 3.47 -8.70
N SER A 591 -0.46 4.24 -9.71
CA SER A 591 -1.86 4.37 -10.12
C SER A 591 -2.36 3.23 -11.03
N GLN A 592 -1.43 2.50 -11.65
CA GLN A 592 -1.68 1.47 -12.67
C GLN A 592 -2.48 2.01 -13.87
N ASP A 593 -2.20 3.25 -14.24
CA ASP A 593 -2.76 3.93 -15.41
C ASP A 593 -1.70 4.84 -16.04
N LEU A 594 -1.84 5.13 -17.33
CA LEU A 594 -1.01 6.13 -18.03
C LEU A 594 -1.48 7.56 -17.74
N GLY A 595 -2.67 7.70 -17.16
CA GLY A 595 -3.26 8.98 -16.78
C GLY A 595 -4.73 8.84 -16.43
N LYS A 596 -5.36 9.99 -16.15
CA LYS A 596 -6.82 10.10 -15.99
C LYS A 596 -7.38 11.11 -16.96
N TYR A 597 -8.60 10.91 -17.42
CA TYR A 597 -9.19 11.75 -18.45
C TYR A 597 -10.68 12.02 -18.25
N PHE A 598 -11.13 13.11 -18.88
CA PHE A 598 -12.52 13.48 -18.97
C PHE A 598 -12.79 14.25 -20.26
N LEU A 599 -13.93 14.00 -20.90
CA LEU A 599 -14.31 14.64 -22.16
C LEU A 599 -15.36 15.72 -21.93
N ILE A 600 -15.09 16.92 -22.42
CA ILE A 600 -16.02 18.06 -22.38
C ILE A 600 -16.28 18.60 -23.79
N SER A 601 -17.30 19.45 -23.89
CA SER A 601 -17.55 20.27 -25.08
C SER A 601 -17.37 21.75 -24.75
N LEU A 602 -16.65 22.45 -25.61
CA LEU A 602 -16.41 23.89 -25.55
C LEU A 602 -16.70 24.51 -26.90
N ASN A 603 -17.75 25.32 -26.99
CA ASN A 603 -18.21 25.96 -28.21
C ASN A 603 -18.33 24.99 -29.40
N GLY A 604 -18.88 23.79 -29.15
CA GLY A 604 -19.04 22.73 -30.13
C GLY A 604 -17.81 21.85 -30.38
N LYS A 605 -16.62 22.25 -29.90
CA LYS A 605 -15.40 21.43 -29.96
C LYS A 605 -15.38 20.40 -28.84
N LYS A 606 -14.92 19.18 -29.11
CA LYS A 606 -14.61 18.15 -28.11
C LYS A 606 -13.22 18.38 -27.56
N VAL A 607 -13.11 18.47 -26.24
CA VAL A 607 -11.84 18.71 -25.54
C VAL A 607 -11.63 17.60 -24.51
N LEU A 608 -10.48 16.93 -24.60
CA LEU A 608 -10.08 15.92 -23.64
C LEU A 608 -9.22 16.57 -22.56
N CYS A 609 -9.73 16.66 -21.33
CA CYS A 609 -8.92 16.98 -20.15
C CYS A 609 -8.17 15.72 -19.72
N PHE A 610 -6.87 15.81 -19.49
CA PHE A 610 -6.01 14.67 -19.20
C PHE A 610 -4.98 15.02 -18.13
N LYS A 611 -4.89 14.20 -17.09
CA LYS A 611 -3.80 14.20 -16.11
C LYS A 611 -2.86 13.06 -16.44
N SER A 612 -1.59 13.35 -16.73
CA SER A 612 -0.56 12.34 -16.96
C SER A 612 -0.17 11.65 -15.66
N SER A 613 -0.01 10.32 -15.70
CA SER A 613 0.65 9.58 -14.62
C SER A 613 2.13 9.31 -14.95
N LEU A 614 2.58 9.71 -16.13
CA LEU A 614 3.98 9.74 -16.56
C LEU A 614 4.56 11.14 -16.38
N HIS A 615 5.84 11.23 -16.04
CA HIS A 615 6.54 12.47 -15.76
C HIS A 615 8.06 12.31 -16.00
N LEU A 616 8.69 13.24 -16.72
CA LEU A 616 10.10 13.16 -17.13
C LEU A 616 11.05 12.94 -15.94
N ALA A 617 10.83 13.68 -14.85
CA ALA A 617 11.63 13.60 -13.62
C ALA A 617 11.45 12.28 -12.82
N ARG A 618 10.38 11.50 -13.05
CA ARG A 618 10.05 10.29 -12.26
C ARG A 618 10.19 8.99 -13.04
N ASP A 619 9.89 9.00 -14.34
CA ASP A 619 9.97 7.81 -15.20
C ASP A 619 11.41 7.47 -15.59
N GLY A 620 11.64 6.36 -16.31
CA GLY A 620 12.97 5.89 -16.69
C GLY A 620 13.61 6.65 -17.86
N GLN A 621 14.87 6.33 -18.17
CA GLN A 621 15.65 7.02 -19.21
C GLN A 621 15.11 6.83 -20.64
N SER A 622 14.20 5.88 -20.87
CA SER A 622 13.52 5.74 -22.16
C SER A 622 12.53 6.87 -22.46
N MET A 623 12.25 7.75 -21.48
CA MET A 623 11.30 8.86 -21.58
C MET A 623 9.88 8.41 -22.01
N PRO A 624 9.20 7.55 -21.23
CA PRO A 624 7.90 6.99 -21.60
C PRO A 624 6.82 8.05 -21.87
N VAL A 625 6.88 9.21 -21.23
CA VAL A 625 5.95 10.33 -21.47
C VAL A 625 5.98 10.83 -22.93
N LYS A 626 7.12 10.70 -23.64
CA LYS A 626 7.21 10.98 -25.09
C LYS A 626 6.35 10.03 -25.91
N ASP A 627 6.38 8.75 -25.56
CA ASP A 627 5.59 7.73 -26.24
C ASP A 627 4.10 7.91 -25.95
N LEU A 628 3.75 8.35 -24.73
CA LEU A 628 2.38 8.67 -24.36
C LEU A 628 1.84 9.85 -25.18
N PHE A 629 2.64 10.92 -25.41
CA PHE A 629 2.21 12.01 -26.30
C PHE A 629 1.92 11.51 -27.72
N LYS A 630 2.76 10.65 -28.27
CA LYS A 630 2.53 10.05 -29.61
C LYS A 630 1.27 9.20 -29.63
N GLN A 631 1.02 8.44 -28.56
CA GLN A 631 -0.19 7.63 -28.41
C GLN A 631 -1.44 8.50 -28.32
N ILE A 632 -1.44 9.52 -27.46
CA ILE A 632 -2.54 10.48 -27.32
C ILE A 632 -2.85 11.15 -28.66
N ALA A 633 -1.84 11.65 -29.38
CA ALA A 633 -2.03 12.29 -30.68
C ALA A 633 -2.69 11.34 -31.70
N LYS A 634 -2.20 10.09 -31.77
CA LYS A 634 -2.73 9.07 -32.68
C LYS A 634 -4.17 8.65 -32.34
N GLU A 635 -4.45 8.40 -31.07
CA GLU A 635 -5.74 7.88 -30.63
C GLU A 635 -6.83 8.94 -30.72
N THR A 636 -6.55 10.15 -30.24
CA THR A 636 -7.52 11.26 -30.26
C THR A 636 -7.69 11.86 -31.64
N GLY A 637 -6.64 11.89 -32.47
CA GLY A 637 -6.62 12.65 -33.72
C GLY A 637 -6.76 14.16 -33.51
N ALA A 638 -6.45 14.66 -32.31
CA ALA A 638 -6.56 16.08 -31.99
C ALA A 638 -5.68 16.93 -32.91
N SER A 639 -6.18 18.11 -33.26
CA SER A 639 -5.43 19.10 -34.06
C SER A 639 -4.54 19.99 -33.18
N LEU A 640 -4.84 20.06 -31.88
CA LEU A 640 -4.09 20.82 -30.87
C LEU A 640 -3.90 20.02 -29.59
N ILE A 641 -2.67 19.95 -29.09
CA ILE A 641 -2.37 19.47 -27.73
C ILE A 641 -1.78 20.63 -26.92
N ILE A 642 -2.41 20.96 -25.80
CA ILE A 642 -1.95 21.98 -24.87
C ILE A 642 -1.44 21.30 -23.62
N THR A 643 -0.22 21.59 -23.22
CA THR A 643 0.24 21.29 -21.87
C THR A 643 -0.04 22.48 -20.96
N THR A 644 -0.59 22.21 -19.78
CA THR A 644 -0.97 23.25 -18.83
C THR A 644 -0.65 22.84 -17.40
N GLY A 645 -0.14 23.77 -16.60
CA GLY A 645 0.22 23.48 -15.23
C GLY A 645 1.04 24.60 -14.59
N THR A 646 1.66 24.24 -13.47
CA THR A 646 2.53 25.10 -12.68
C THR A 646 3.96 25.11 -13.19
N ALA A 647 4.65 26.21 -12.92
CA ALA A 647 6.06 26.42 -13.20
C ALA A 647 6.64 27.43 -12.21
N CYS A 648 7.94 27.40 -12.03
CA CYS A 648 8.66 28.52 -11.43
C CYS A 648 8.78 29.64 -12.47
N ALA A 649 8.49 30.89 -12.09
CA ALA A 649 8.66 32.03 -12.98
C ALA A 649 10.11 32.50 -13.00
N ILE A 650 10.63 32.76 -14.20
CA ILE A 650 11.99 33.28 -14.38
C ILE A 650 11.92 34.81 -14.42
N GLY A 651 12.68 35.47 -13.55
CA GLY A 651 12.76 36.91 -13.43
C GLY A 651 11.80 37.55 -12.42
N SER A 652 12.22 38.68 -11.87
CA SER A 652 11.57 39.38 -10.74
C SER A 652 10.20 40.01 -11.00
N LYS A 653 9.74 40.11 -12.24
CA LYS A 653 8.52 40.88 -12.58
C LYS A 653 7.23 40.06 -12.57
N PHE A 654 7.35 38.73 -12.58
CA PHE A 654 6.20 37.85 -12.43
C PHE A 654 5.69 37.88 -10.99
N ILE A 655 4.38 37.76 -10.83
CA ILE A 655 3.75 37.56 -9.53
C ILE A 655 3.10 36.17 -9.47
N LEU A 656 2.83 35.71 -8.26
CA LEU A 656 2.19 34.42 -8.04
C LEU A 656 0.87 34.33 -8.82
N GLY A 657 0.71 33.27 -9.60
CA GLY A 657 -0.46 33.00 -10.43
C GLY A 657 -0.45 33.63 -11.82
N ASP A 658 0.53 34.47 -12.19
CA ASP A 658 0.70 34.90 -13.57
C ASP A 658 0.90 33.71 -14.49
N ALA A 659 0.29 33.71 -15.66
CA ALA A 659 0.45 32.64 -16.65
C ALA A 659 1.11 33.14 -17.93
N VAL A 660 1.86 32.25 -18.58
CA VAL A 660 2.49 32.47 -19.88
C VAL A 660 1.96 31.43 -20.85
N ILE A 661 1.63 31.88 -22.07
CA ILE A 661 1.35 31.01 -23.21
C ILE A 661 2.55 31.09 -24.15
N ALA A 662 3.28 29.99 -24.25
CA ALA A 662 4.45 29.86 -25.09
C ALA A 662 4.17 28.95 -26.28
N THR A 663 4.61 29.41 -27.45
CA THR A 663 4.80 28.57 -28.64
C THR A 663 6.23 28.04 -28.74
N THR A 664 7.09 28.33 -27.76
CA THR A 664 8.50 27.95 -27.78
C THR A 664 8.85 27.27 -26.48
N VAL A 665 9.50 26.11 -26.57
CA VAL A 665 9.99 25.32 -25.43
C VAL A 665 11.46 24.96 -25.63
N ARG A 666 12.18 24.73 -24.54
CA ARG A 666 13.62 24.42 -24.57
C ARG A 666 13.97 23.38 -23.52
N PHE A 667 14.78 22.39 -23.87
CA PHE A 667 15.42 21.53 -22.86
C PHE A 667 16.62 22.23 -22.22
N ASP A 668 16.71 22.13 -20.90
CA ASP A 668 17.88 22.50 -20.09
C ASP A 668 18.09 21.45 -18.97
N CYS A 669 18.26 20.18 -19.39
CA CYS A 669 18.45 19.07 -18.48
C CYS A 669 19.81 19.15 -17.76
N MET A 670 19.77 19.07 -16.44
CA MET A 670 20.92 19.15 -15.55
C MET A 670 21.21 17.81 -14.84
N GLY A 671 20.23 16.91 -14.82
CA GLY A 671 20.26 15.62 -14.14
C GLY A 671 20.61 14.46 -15.06
N ARG A 672 19.68 13.51 -15.17
CA ARG A 672 19.83 12.25 -15.91
C ARG A 672 20.02 12.46 -17.41
N PHE A 673 19.30 13.41 -17.99
CA PHE A 673 19.28 13.65 -19.43
C PHE A 673 20.29 14.71 -19.86
N LYS A 674 21.20 15.14 -18.98
CA LYS A 674 22.18 16.21 -19.26
C LYS A 674 23.07 15.96 -20.48
N ASN A 675 23.33 14.68 -20.79
CA ASN A 675 24.20 14.26 -21.89
C ASN A 675 23.42 13.83 -23.15
N GLU A 676 22.09 13.93 -23.14
CA GLU A 676 21.29 13.52 -24.28
C GLU A 676 21.37 14.53 -25.42
N SER A 677 21.28 14.04 -26.66
CA SER A 677 21.41 14.88 -27.86
C SER A 677 20.30 15.94 -28.01
N PHE A 678 19.17 15.78 -27.31
CA PHE A 678 18.10 16.77 -27.29
C PHE A 678 18.29 17.86 -26.25
N ASN A 679 19.24 17.69 -25.30
CA ASN A 679 19.48 18.70 -24.28
C ASN A 679 19.99 20.00 -24.92
N GLY A 680 19.47 21.15 -24.48
CA GLY A 680 19.77 22.45 -25.08
C GLY A 680 19.08 22.73 -26.42
N LYS A 681 18.21 21.83 -26.93
CA LYS A 681 17.40 22.12 -28.12
C LYS A 681 16.22 23.03 -27.77
N THR A 682 15.88 23.91 -28.72
CA THR A 682 14.71 24.78 -28.67
C THR A 682 13.76 24.41 -29.80
N PHE A 683 12.47 24.27 -29.50
CA PHE A 683 11.43 23.89 -30.43
C PHE A 683 10.38 25.00 -30.54
N ASN A 684 9.83 25.19 -31.74
CA ASN A 684 8.82 26.20 -32.02
C ASN A 684 7.56 25.52 -32.57
N SER A 685 6.41 25.86 -31.99
CA SER A 685 5.09 25.50 -32.48
C SER A 685 4.65 26.46 -33.58
N ASN A 686 3.92 25.92 -34.56
CA ASN A 686 3.32 26.69 -35.65
C ASN A 686 1.92 27.21 -35.31
N PHE A 687 1.44 27.03 -34.07
CA PHE A 687 0.12 27.53 -33.67
C PHE A 687 0.01 29.05 -33.85
N LYS A 688 -1.12 29.52 -34.36
CA LYS A 688 -1.44 30.95 -34.55
C LYS A 688 -2.79 31.27 -33.92
N PHE A 689 -2.85 32.38 -33.19
CA PHE A 689 -4.09 32.90 -32.63
C PHE A 689 -4.95 33.54 -33.74
N ASN A 690 -6.27 33.42 -33.63
CA ASN A 690 -7.19 33.93 -34.64
C ASN A 690 -7.30 35.47 -34.59
N ASN A 691 -7.38 36.06 -33.39
CA ASN A 691 -7.23 37.52 -33.20
C ASN A 691 -6.94 37.95 -31.74
N GLY A 692 -6.93 37.03 -30.76
CA GLY A 692 -6.61 37.32 -29.36
C GLY A 692 -7.71 38.05 -28.57
N SER A 693 -8.88 38.26 -29.15
CA SER A 693 -10.00 38.97 -28.50
C SER A 693 -10.56 38.20 -27.30
N ILE A 694 -10.54 36.86 -27.34
CA ILE A 694 -10.92 36.03 -26.19
C ILE A 694 -9.87 36.20 -25.09
N MET A 695 -8.59 36.23 -25.43
CA MET A 695 -7.49 36.39 -24.47
C MET A 695 -7.56 37.74 -23.72
N ALA A 696 -7.82 38.83 -24.44
CA ALA A 696 -8.00 40.15 -23.84
C ALA A 696 -9.16 40.17 -22.84
N ARG A 697 -10.28 39.51 -23.18
CA ARG A 697 -11.43 39.37 -22.28
C ARG A 697 -11.10 38.50 -21.06
N THR A 698 -10.36 37.42 -21.24
CA THR A 698 -9.93 36.53 -20.16
C THR A 698 -9.16 37.31 -19.09
N ASN A 699 -8.16 38.08 -19.50
CA ASN A 699 -7.37 38.95 -18.62
C ASN A 699 -8.22 40.03 -17.92
N GLY A 700 -9.20 40.60 -18.62
CA GLY A 700 -10.03 41.68 -18.07
C GLY A 700 -11.14 41.22 -17.13
N LYS A 701 -11.60 39.96 -17.22
CA LYS A 701 -12.85 39.53 -16.54
C LYS A 701 -12.81 38.17 -15.86
N LEU A 702 -12.09 37.18 -16.39
CA LEU A 702 -12.24 35.79 -15.94
C LEU A 702 -11.28 35.46 -14.79
N ILE A 703 -10.01 35.86 -14.90
CA ILE A 703 -8.98 35.58 -13.89
C ILE A 703 -9.32 36.20 -12.53
N GLY A 704 -9.99 37.36 -12.53
CA GLY A 704 -10.38 38.06 -11.31
C GLY A 704 -11.33 37.30 -10.38
N ALA A 705 -12.06 36.29 -10.88
CA ALA A 705 -13.06 35.57 -10.09
C ALA A 705 -12.47 34.89 -8.85
N ASN A 706 -11.28 34.31 -8.98
CA ASN A 706 -10.61 33.55 -7.91
C ASN A 706 -9.28 34.16 -7.45
N ALA A 707 -8.90 35.34 -7.96
CA ALA A 707 -7.64 36.01 -7.62
C ALA A 707 -7.48 36.32 -6.12
N SER A 708 -8.58 36.45 -5.37
CA SER A 708 -8.56 36.69 -3.92
C SER A 708 -8.05 35.49 -3.09
N GLN A 709 -7.88 34.32 -3.71
CA GLN A 709 -7.35 33.12 -3.06
C GLN A 709 -5.81 33.12 -3.02
N LEU A 710 -5.18 34.03 -3.76
CA LEU A 710 -3.75 34.26 -3.75
C LEU A 710 -3.41 35.42 -2.79
N PRO A 711 -2.17 35.50 -2.30
CA PRO A 711 -1.71 36.65 -1.50
C PRO A 711 -1.95 37.97 -2.24
N ALA A 712 -2.27 39.01 -1.47
CA ALA A 712 -2.43 40.35 -2.02
C ALA A 712 -1.14 40.80 -2.73
N SER A 713 -1.30 41.34 -3.94
CA SER A 713 -0.21 41.86 -4.77
C SER A 713 -0.62 43.22 -5.35
N ASN A 714 0.32 43.90 -6.01
CA ASN A 714 0.09 45.20 -6.66
C ASN A 714 -0.87 45.13 -7.86
N ARG A 715 -1.15 43.92 -8.36
CA ARG A 715 -2.14 43.63 -9.41
C ARG A 715 -2.67 42.21 -9.26
N ALA A 716 -3.83 41.96 -9.86
CA ALA A 716 -4.30 40.59 -10.08
C ALA A 716 -3.36 39.84 -11.05
N PRO A 717 -3.29 38.50 -10.96
CA PRO A 717 -2.59 37.70 -11.95
C PRO A 717 -3.08 37.95 -13.36
N LYS A 718 -2.19 37.78 -14.34
CA LYS A 718 -2.47 37.97 -15.76
C LYS A 718 -1.88 36.85 -16.60
N ILE A 719 -2.44 36.69 -17.80
CA ILE A 719 -1.93 35.85 -18.86
C ILE A 719 -1.09 36.69 -19.81
N PHE A 720 0.11 36.23 -20.10
CA PHE A 720 1.06 36.84 -21.02
C PHE A 720 1.32 35.94 -22.23
N TYR A 721 1.57 36.56 -23.37
CA TYR A 721 1.87 35.92 -24.66
C TYR A 721 2.58 36.93 -25.57
N GLY A 722 3.19 36.46 -26.67
CA GLY A 722 4.03 37.26 -27.57
C GLY A 722 5.47 36.78 -27.58
N ASP A 723 6.41 37.52 -28.17
CA ASP A 723 7.81 37.05 -28.29
C ASP A 723 8.65 37.29 -27.02
N THR A 724 8.27 38.28 -26.21
CA THR A 724 8.93 38.65 -24.95
C THR A 724 7.88 38.94 -23.89
N VAL A 725 8.06 38.40 -22.70
CA VAL A 725 7.17 38.58 -21.56
C VAL A 725 7.93 39.19 -20.39
N LEU A 726 7.54 40.40 -20.00
CA LEU A 726 8.09 41.11 -18.83
C LEU A 726 9.63 41.30 -18.81
N GLY A 727 10.30 41.14 -19.96
CA GLY A 727 11.75 41.27 -20.10
C GLY A 727 12.48 39.95 -20.31
N GLU A 728 11.78 38.82 -20.18
CA GLU A 728 12.32 37.50 -20.51
C GLU A 728 11.80 37.00 -21.87
N PRO A 729 12.54 36.13 -22.57
CA PRO A 729 12.02 35.43 -23.75
C PRO A 729 10.76 34.64 -23.42
N ASN A 730 9.75 34.64 -24.30
CA ASN A 730 8.57 33.79 -24.13
C ASN A 730 8.86 32.32 -24.48
N VAL A 731 9.67 31.69 -23.63
CA VAL A 731 10.08 30.30 -23.71
C VAL A 731 9.73 29.63 -22.39
N VAL A 732 9.23 28.41 -22.46
CA VAL A 732 9.12 27.52 -21.29
C VAL A 732 10.27 26.53 -21.31
N VAL A 733 11.05 26.53 -20.24
CA VAL A 733 12.27 25.73 -20.09
C VAL A 733 11.92 24.43 -19.36
N THR A 734 12.35 23.30 -19.91
CA THR A 734 12.15 21.96 -19.36
C THR A 734 13.44 21.44 -18.75
N THR A 735 13.43 21.18 -17.44
CA THR A 735 14.52 20.58 -16.68
C THR A 735 14.13 19.18 -16.21
N ASP A 736 15.09 18.30 -15.97
CA ASP A 736 14.86 16.94 -15.46
C ASP A 736 15.11 16.81 -13.94
N ILE A 737 15.14 17.97 -13.27
CA ILE A 737 15.21 18.14 -11.81
C ILE A 737 14.21 19.23 -11.41
N PHE A 738 13.89 19.32 -10.12
CA PHE A 738 13.09 20.44 -9.61
C PHE A 738 13.96 21.71 -9.52
N ALA A 739 13.82 22.62 -10.48
CA ALA A 739 14.58 23.87 -10.57
C ALA A 739 13.70 25.09 -10.25
N TYR A 740 14.32 26.17 -9.75
CA TYR A 740 13.67 27.44 -9.44
C TYR A 740 14.56 28.61 -9.88
N ASP A 741 14.01 29.82 -9.98
CA ASP A 741 14.78 31.02 -10.26
C ASP A 741 14.97 31.87 -9.01
N ASP A 742 16.19 32.35 -8.77
CA ASP A 742 16.52 33.22 -7.67
C ASP A 742 17.34 34.44 -8.12
N ALA A 743 17.47 35.42 -7.23
CA ALA A 743 18.23 36.64 -7.51
C ALA A 743 19.72 36.41 -7.87
N THR A 744 20.26 35.21 -7.64
CA THR A 744 21.64 34.84 -7.98
C THR A 744 21.77 34.09 -9.29
N ASN A 745 20.63 33.78 -9.94
CA ASN A 745 20.56 32.90 -11.11
C ASN A 745 21.14 31.50 -10.83
N HIS A 746 20.83 30.90 -9.68
CA HIS A 746 21.48 29.66 -9.21
C HIS A 746 21.53 28.55 -10.28
N TYR A 747 20.45 28.35 -11.02
CA TYR A 747 20.36 27.35 -12.10
C TYR A 747 20.65 27.91 -13.50
N GLY A 748 21.04 29.17 -13.64
CA GLY A 748 21.37 29.76 -14.94
C GLY A 748 20.18 30.02 -15.86
N LEU A 749 18.95 30.10 -15.31
CA LEU A 749 17.70 30.16 -16.06
C LEU A 749 17.39 31.54 -16.66
N GLN A 750 17.83 32.63 -16.03
CA GLN A 750 17.55 34.00 -16.50
C GLN A 750 18.10 34.20 -17.93
N GLY A 751 17.27 34.71 -18.84
CA GLY A 751 17.58 34.85 -20.26
C GLY A 751 17.34 33.60 -21.11
N LEU A 752 17.04 32.42 -20.52
CA LEU A 752 16.68 31.21 -21.26
C LEU A 752 15.18 31.10 -21.53
N GLY A 753 14.35 31.71 -20.69
CA GLY A 753 12.90 31.71 -20.83
C GLY A 753 12.20 32.46 -19.70
N SER A 754 10.88 32.35 -19.67
CA SER A 754 10.00 33.04 -18.71
C SER A 754 9.42 32.12 -17.63
N MET A 755 9.44 30.81 -17.86
CA MET A 755 8.95 29.79 -16.93
C MET A 755 9.88 28.57 -17.01
N VAL A 756 10.07 27.87 -15.89
CA VAL A 756 10.76 26.57 -15.83
C VAL A 756 9.86 25.50 -15.22
N GLU A 757 9.84 24.34 -15.86
CA GLU A 757 9.04 23.17 -15.54
C GLU A 757 9.78 21.89 -15.97
N MET A 758 9.11 20.74 -15.99
CA MET A 758 9.80 19.45 -16.13
C MET A 758 9.38 18.58 -17.33
N ASP A 759 8.44 18.98 -18.20
CA ASP A 759 7.86 18.05 -19.17
C ASP A 759 7.60 18.61 -20.58
N ASP A 760 7.43 19.93 -20.75
CA ASP A 760 6.84 20.50 -21.98
C ASP A 760 7.66 20.28 -23.25
N ALA A 761 8.98 20.36 -23.16
CA ALA A 761 9.85 20.11 -24.31
C ALA A 761 9.77 18.66 -24.81
N VAL A 762 9.27 17.73 -23.97
CA VAL A 762 9.04 16.34 -24.38
C VAL A 762 7.89 16.23 -25.38
N LEU A 763 6.83 17.05 -25.25
CA LEU A 763 5.76 17.11 -26.26
C LEU A 763 6.31 17.61 -27.59
N ALA A 764 7.13 18.66 -27.56
CA ALA A 764 7.72 19.19 -28.79
C ALA A 764 8.66 18.17 -29.47
N LEU A 765 9.44 17.43 -28.68
CA LEU A 765 10.26 16.33 -29.18
C LEU A 765 9.40 15.20 -29.78
N ALA A 766 8.29 14.83 -29.15
CA ALA A 766 7.33 13.87 -29.69
C ALA A 766 6.71 14.36 -31.02
N CYS A 767 6.37 15.65 -31.12
CA CYS A 767 5.86 16.27 -32.34
C CYS A 767 6.93 16.31 -33.45
N GLU A 768 8.20 16.58 -33.14
CA GLU A 768 9.30 16.46 -34.11
C GLU A 768 9.38 15.03 -34.68
N GLU A 769 9.29 14.00 -33.83
CA GLU A 769 9.29 12.59 -34.26
C GLU A 769 8.06 12.21 -35.11
N LEU A 770 6.90 12.84 -34.88
CA LEU A 770 5.68 12.62 -35.64
C LEU A 770 5.68 13.31 -37.03
N GLY A 771 6.56 14.29 -37.24
CA GLY A 771 6.67 15.02 -38.50
C GLY A 771 5.35 15.66 -38.96
N SER A 772 4.96 15.43 -40.22
CA SER A 772 3.73 16.01 -40.80
C SER A 772 2.41 15.52 -40.16
N LYS A 773 2.47 14.51 -39.29
CA LYS A 773 1.32 13.99 -38.53
C LYS A 773 1.20 14.63 -37.14
N ALA A 774 2.13 15.49 -36.76
CA ALA A 774 2.12 16.13 -35.46
C ALA A 774 0.94 17.11 -35.35
N PRO A 775 0.24 17.14 -34.20
CA PRO A 775 -0.69 18.21 -33.91
C PRO A 775 0.05 19.53 -33.71
N HIS A 776 -0.66 20.64 -33.83
CA HIS A 776 -0.18 21.88 -33.21
C HIS A 776 -0.06 21.68 -31.69
N TRP A 777 0.84 22.42 -31.06
CA TRP A 777 0.98 22.34 -29.60
C TRP A 777 1.20 23.71 -28.96
N LEU A 778 0.89 23.82 -27.67
CA LEU A 778 1.15 25.00 -26.84
C LEU A 778 1.63 24.55 -25.46
N SER A 779 2.54 25.32 -24.88
CA SER A 779 2.89 25.22 -23.47
C SER A 779 2.26 26.41 -22.73
N ILE A 780 1.48 26.13 -21.69
CA ILE A 780 0.82 27.15 -20.87
C ILE A 780 1.21 26.91 -19.41
N ARG A 781 1.87 27.87 -18.79
CA ARG A 781 2.39 27.72 -17.42
C ARG A 781 2.07 28.89 -16.54
N ASN A 782 1.59 28.63 -15.32
CA ASN A 782 1.43 29.65 -14.30
C ASN A 782 2.57 29.62 -13.28
N ALA A 783 2.95 30.80 -12.79
CA ALA A 783 3.88 30.97 -11.70
C ALA A 783 3.29 30.39 -10.40
N SER A 784 3.70 29.20 -10.00
CA SER A 784 3.43 28.63 -8.66
C SER A 784 4.37 29.19 -7.61
N ASP A 785 5.50 29.73 -8.05
CA ASP A 785 6.52 30.37 -7.24
C ASP A 785 7.21 31.43 -8.13
N PRO A 786 7.06 32.73 -7.79
CA PRO A 786 7.82 33.81 -8.44
C PRO A 786 9.32 33.70 -8.14
N GLN A 787 10.16 34.47 -8.84
CA GLN A 787 11.59 34.56 -8.51
C GLN A 787 11.80 34.83 -7.01
N VAL A 788 12.62 33.99 -6.40
CA VAL A 788 12.82 33.96 -4.95
C VAL A 788 14.11 34.67 -4.53
N SER A 789 14.26 34.91 -3.22
CA SER A 789 15.48 35.53 -2.67
C SER A 789 16.70 34.60 -2.75
N ALA A 790 17.91 35.15 -2.70
CA ALA A 790 19.17 34.38 -2.73
C ALA A 790 19.36 33.35 -1.59
N THR A 791 18.61 33.47 -0.49
CA THR A 791 18.66 32.53 0.65
C THR A 791 17.55 31.48 0.59
N PHE A 792 16.80 31.43 -0.51
CA PHE A 792 15.64 30.56 -0.65
C PHE A 792 16.06 29.16 -1.10
N ASP A 793 15.37 28.13 -0.61
CA ASP A 793 15.64 26.74 -0.95
C ASP A 793 14.44 26.01 -1.59
N LYS A 794 14.66 24.76 -2.02
CA LYS A 794 13.63 23.91 -2.65
C LYS A 794 12.46 23.59 -1.72
N ASP A 795 12.67 23.51 -0.41
CA ASP A 795 11.61 23.20 0.56
C ASP A 795 10.63 24.38 0.67
N GLN A 796 11.14 25.60 0.63
CA GLN A 796 10.30 26.79 0.59
C GLN A 796 9.47 26.87 -0.71
N ALA A 797 10.05 26.53 -1.88
CA ALA A 797 9.30 26.47 -3.14
C ALA A 797 8.16 25.44 -3.04
N ALA A 798 8.47 24.23 -2.55
CA ALA A 798 7.49 23.17 -2.35
C ALA A 798 6.35 23.62 -1.42
N LYS A 799 6.63 24.34 -0.33
CA LYS A 799 5.60 24.87 0.58
C LYS A 799 4.70 25.94 -0.06
N ILE A 800 5.26 26.80 -0.91
CA ILE A 800 4.45 27.77 -1.68
C ILE A 800 3.52 27.02 -2.63
N TYR A 801 4.06 26.02 -3.33
CA TYR A 801 3.29 25.16 -4.22
C TYR A 801 2.18 24.40 -3.46
N GLU A 802 2.46 23.78 -2.32
CA GLU A 802 1.44 23.07 -1.52
C GLU A 802 0.30 24.01 -1.14
N LYS A 803 0.61 25.27 -0.82
CA LYS A 803 -0.39 26.25 -0.42
C LYS A 803 -1.19 26.85 -1.57
N TYR A 804 -0.55 27.09 -2.73
CA TYR A 804 -1.15 27.89 -3.80
C TYR A 804 -1.18 27.22 -5.17
N GLY A 805 -0.59 26.03 -5.35
CA GLY A 805 -0.52 25.30 -6.61
C GLY A 805 -1.90 25.15 -7.26
N TYR A 806 -2.88 24.65 -6.49
CA TYR A 806 -4.28 24.56 -6.92
C TYR A 806 -4.83 25.91 -7.44
N TRP A 807 -4.66 26.98 -6.66
CA TRP A 807 -5.23 28.29 -6.96
C TRP A 807 -4.55 28.97 -8.16
N THR A 808 -3.23 28.83 -8.26
CA THR A 808 -2.45 29.38 -9.38
C THR A 808 -2.75 28.65 -10.69
N SER A 809 -3.01 27.34 -10.64
CA SER A 809 -3.42 26.53 -11.81
C SER A 809 -4.71 27.01 -12.48
N LEU A 810 -5.60 27.71 -11.76
CA LEU A 810 -6.80 28.28 -12.39
C LEU A 810 -6.44 29.26 -13.51
N THR A 811 -5.35 30.02 -13.40
CA THR A 811 -4.97 30.97 -14.44
C THR A 811 -4.55 30.27 -15.74
N SER A 812 -3.72 29.22 -15.66
CA SER A 812 -3.26 28.46 -16.83
C SER A 812 -4.39 27.62 -17.45
N VAL A 813 -5.29 27.08 -16.63
CA VAL A 813 -6.50 26.38 -17.12
C VAL A 813 -7.44 27.32 -17.87
N ILE A 814 -7.70 28.52 -17.34
CA ILE A 814 -8.54 29.52 -18.02
C ILE A 814 -7.85 30.04 -19.29
N ALA A 815 -6.52 30.16 -19.30
CA ALA A 815 -5.76 30.46 -20.51
C ALA A 815 -5.91 29.36 -21.57
N SER A 816 -5.85 28.08 -21.17
CA SER A 816 -6.08 26.92 -22.03
C SER A 816 -7.47 26.94 -22.66
N TRP A 817 -8.50 27.24 -21.85
CA TRP A 817 -9.86 27.45 -22.35
C TRP A 817 -9.92 28.54 -23.44
N ALA A 818 -9.20 29.66 -23.25
CA ALA A 818 -9.19 30.74 -24.22
C ALA A 818 -8.51 30.30 -25.54
N CYS A 819 -7.41 29.55 -25.45
CA CYS A 819 -6.72 28.99 -26.62
C CYS A 819 -7.60 28.02 -27.41
N VAL A 820 -8.39 27.18 -26.73
CA VAL A 820 -9.36 26.28 -27.40
C VAL A 820 -10.39 27.08 -28.21
N LEU A 821 -10.85 28.22 -27.70
CA LEU A 821 -11.80 29.08 -28.42
C LEU A 821 -11.16 29.85 -29.57
N GLU A 822 -9.86 30.12 -29.50
CA GLU A 822 -9.07 30.77 -30.55
C GLU A 822 -8.54 29.76 -31.61
N MET A 823 -8.78 28.46 -31.43
CA MET A 823 -8.51 27.44 -32.47
C MET A 823 -9.34 27.72 -33.73
N GLN A 824 -8.65 27.81 -34.86
CA GLN A 824 -9.24 27.98 -36.20
C GLN A 824 -9.93 26.72 -36.69
#